data_AF-A0A7N2KTU7-F1
#
_entry.id   AF-A0A7N2KTU7-F1
#
_cell.length_a   1.000
_cell.length_b   1.000
_cell.length_c   1.000
_cell.angle_alpha   90.00
_cell.angle_beta   90.00
_cell.angle_gamma   90.00
#
_symmetry.space_group_name_H-M   'P 1'
#
loop_
_entity.id
_entity.type
_entity.pdbx_description
1 polymer ?
#
loop_
_entity_poly.entity_id
_entity_poly.type
_entity_poly.pdbx_seq_one_letter_code
_entity_poly.pdbx_strand_id
1 'polypeptide(L)'
;MAALSSVVGSSSVPQIQSLKQRDTHPRRRLNSLLSLPPRSHPLTRLHLNHLSTRTRYPLELGHGRLANHRKKNNAWKHHSSMLGEPVTEAPFLGQTACFSCSLNRRITRPTFKRSIPWAFHDKSTFHLSKHGLGNTSVKFDHIPRATVGPDEPHAANTAWPDGVLEKQDLDISYPEREQLNLDGFLSSELPSHPKLYRGQLKNGLRYLILPNKVPPNRFEAHMEVHAGSIDEEDDEQGIAHMIEHVAFLGSKKREKLLGTGARSNAYTDFHHTVFHIHSPTSTKDSDGDLLPSVLDALNEIAFHPKFLSSRVEKERRAILSELQMMNTIEYRVDCQLLQHLHSENKLSKRFPIGLEEQIKKWDADKIRKFHERWYFPANATLYIVGDIDNISKTVDQIEAIFGQTGLENEPVSAPGPSAFGAMASFLVPKLSAGLAGSLSNEKSSSSLDQSKILKKERHAVRPPVKHNWSLPGSSIDVKLPQIFQHELLQNFSINFFCKIPVNKVQTYSDLRNVLMKRIFLSALHFRINTRYKSSNPPFTSIELDHSDSGREGCTVTTLTVSAEPKNWQSAIRVAVQEVRRLKEFGVTKGELTRYMDALLKDSEHLAAMIDNVSSVDNLDFIMESDALGHTVMDQIQGHESLVAVAGTVTLEEVNSVGAKVLEYIADFGKATAPLPAAIVACVPKKVHVEGMGETEFKISPNEITDAMKAGLEEPIEAEPELEVPKELITSSQLQELRLQRRPSFIPLSQETNATKVHDKETGITQCRLSNGIPINYKISRTEAQGGVMRLIVGGGRATESSESKGAVVVGVRTLSEGGRVGNFSREQVELFCVNHLINCSLESTEEFICMEFRFTLRDNGMRAAFQLLHMVLEHSVWLEDAFDRARQLYLSYYRSIPKSLERSTAHKLMLAMLDGDERFVEPTPNSLQNLTLQSVKDAVMNQFVGNNMEVSIVGDFSEEEIESCILDYLGTVGAPRNSESTHEFRPILFRPSPSDLQFQQVFLKDTDERACAYIAGPAPNRWGLTVDGKDLLKSISNISTAEVAQSKSEELHLEGTDLEKEMQRKLRGHPLFFGITMGLLAEVINSRLFTSVRDSLGLTYDVSFELNLFDRLKLGWYVISVTSTPGKVHKAVEACKSVLRGLHGNQITPRELDRAKRTLLMRHEAEIKSNAYWLGLLAHLQASSVPRKDISCIKDLTSLYEAASIEDIYLAYDQLKVDENSLYSCIGVAGAQAGEEITSEDGSGEGFPGVLPVGRGLSTMTRPTT
;
A
#
# COMPACT_ATOMS: atom_id res chain seq x y z
N MET A 1 4.21 10.08 10.53
CA MET A 1 5.09 10.47 9.36
C MET A 1 4.55 9.86 8.07
N ALA A 2 3.24 10.12 7.85
CA ALA A 2 2.08 10.07 6.95
C ALA A 2 2.24 11.09 5.81
N ALA A 3 2.92 10.63 4.50
CA ALA A 3 2.40 11.02 3.16
C ALA A 3 3.26 10.36 2.07
N LEU A 4 3.00 9.10 1.64
CA LEU A 4 2.85 8.57 0.26
C LEU A 4 1.37 8.57 -0.15
N SER A 5 0.87 9.71 -0.61
CA SER A 5 -0.32 9.49 -1.48
C SER A 5 -0.38 10.59 -2.55
N SER A 6 0.39 10.31 -3.65
CA SER A 6 -0.08 10.32 -5.05
C SER A 6 1.03 9.77 -5.97
N VAL A 7 1.16 8.42 -5.94
CA VAL A 7 1.70 7.65 -7.08
C VAL A 7 0.82 6.41 -7.29
N VAL A 8 -0.28 6.48 -8.02
CA VAL A 8 -0.66 5.45 -9.02
C VAL A 8 0.42 4.35 -9.08
N GLY A 9 0.29 3.28 -8.21
CA GLY A 9 0.31 1.80 -8.38
C GLY A 9 1.71 1.32 -8.81
N SER A 10 2.62 0.90 -7.84
CA SER A 10 3.46 -0.27 -8.18
C SER A 10 4.41 -0.56 -7.01
N SER A 11 4.15 -1.62 -6.07
CA SER A 11 5.03 -2.59 -5.39
C SER A 11 6.04 -3.23 -6.36
N SER A 12 7.28 -2.75 -6.31
CA SER A 12 8.70 -2.99 -6.00
C SER A 12 8.96 -4.44 -5.62
N VAL A 13 9.48 -5.30 -6.63
CA VAL A 13 10.86 -5.75 -6.34
C VAL A 13 11.34 -6.59 -7.54
N PRO A 14 12.55 -6.50 -7.97
CA PRO A 14 13.33 -7.16 -9.04
C PRO A 14 14.59 -7.81 -8.49
N GLN A 15 14.64 -9.05 -8.76
CA GLN A 15 15.73 -10.02 -8.86
C GLN A 15 16.81 -9.59 -9.85
N ILE A 16 17.96 -9.75 -9.57
CA ILE A 16 19.16 -10.58 -9.53
C ILE A 16 19.83 -10.59 -10.90
N GLN A 17 21.29 -10.77 -11.13
CA GLN A 17 22.37 -11.75 -11.43
C GLN A 17 23.10 -11.34 -12.71
N SER A 18 24.46 -11.60 -12.91
CA SER A 18 25.49 -12.54 -13.43
C SER A 18 26.21 -11.91 -14.63
N LEU A 19 27.39 -12.19 -14.92
CA LEU A 19 28.30 -13.14 -15.60
C LEU A 19 29.20 -12.36 -16.58
N LYS A 20 30.46 -12.87 -16.95
CA LYS A 20 31.06 -13.70 -18.01
C LYS A 20 32.53 -13.28 -18.22
N GLN A 21 33.44 -14.12 -18.67
CA GLN A 21 33.97 -14.86 -19.83
C GLN A 21 35.50 -14.70 -19.89
N ARG A 22 36.27 -15.66 -20.39
CA ARG A 22 36.85 -16.18 -21.65
C ARG A 22 38.28 -16.67 -21.39
N ASP A 23 38.83 -17.82 -22.15
CA ASP A 23 39.55 -18.34 -23.34
C ASP A 23 40.80 -19.09 -22.87
N THR A 24 41.18 -20.35 -23.47
CA THR A 24 42.23 -20.82 -24.41
C THR A 24 42.53 -22.29 -24.09
N HIS A 25 42.47 -23.20 -25.07
CA HIS A 25 43.02 -24.53 -25.36
C HIS A 25 44.53 -24.47 -25.55
N PRO A 26 45.38 -25.78 -25.68
CA PRO A 26 45.27 -27.18 -26.11
C PRO A 26 46.40 -28.05 -25.54
N ARG A 27 46.18 -29.47 -25.32
CA ARG A 27 47.04 -30.59 -25.79
C ARG A 27 47.38 -31.50 -24.61
N ARG A 28 47.02 -32.88 -24.72
CA ARG A 28 47.67 -34.16 -25.12
C ARG A 28 48.12 -34.92 -23.87
N ARG A 29 47.58 -36.21 -23.69
CA ARG A 29 47.97 -37.62 -23.95
C ARG A 29 48.55 -38.24 -22.67
N LEU A 30 47.93 -39.42 -22.22
CA LEU A 30 48.44 -40.80 -22.29
C LEU A 30 47.85 -41.62 -21.15
N ASN A 31 47.14 -42.74 -21.53
CA ASN A 31 47.40 -44.19 -21.67
C ASN A 31 46.88 -44.94 -20.44
N SER A 32 45.96 -45.89 -20.71
CA SER A 32 46.10 -47.34 -20.96
C SER A 32 45.76 -48.12 -19.68
N LEU A 33 44.76 -49.03 -19.76
CA LEU A 33 44.94 -50.50 -19.80
C LEU A 33 44.05 -51.14 -18.73
N LEU A 34 43.13 -52.03 -19.19
CA LEU A 34 43.04 -53.51 -19.19
C LEU A 34 42.28 -53.98 -17.95
N SER A 35 41.14 -54.69 -18.19
CA SER A 35 40.83 -56.13 -18.11
C SER A 35 40.14 -56.45 -16.78
N LEU A 36 38.87 -56.72 -16.84
CA LEU A 36 37.93 -57.72 -16.30
C LEU A 36 38.66 -58.80 -15.51
N PRO A 37 37.95 -59.58 -14.68
CA PRO A 37 37.07 -59.82 -13.52
C PRO A 37 37.65 -60.89 -12.58
N PRO A 38 37.01 -61.27 -11.51
CA PRO A 38 35.87 -62.14 -11.18
C PRO A 38 35.56 -62.11 -9.67
N ARG A 39 34.18 -62.37 -9.32
CA ARG A 39 33.64 -63.60 -8.71
C ARG A 39 33.86 -63.58 -7.19
N SER A 40 32.70 -63.68 -6.46
CA SER A 40 31.99 -64.80 -5.81
C SER A 40 32.39 -64.89 -4.33
N HIS A 41 31.40 -64.66 -3.47
CA HIS A 41 30.55 -65.27 -2.43
C HIS A 41 31.39 -65.58 -1.19
N PRO A 42 30.79 -65.92 -0.03
CA PRO A 42 29.59 -66.40 0.66
C PRO A 42 29.80 -66.48 2.17
N LEU A 43 28.66 -66.43 2.88
CA LEU A 43 28.01 -67.48 3.71
C LEU A 43 28.40 -67.28 5.17
N THR A 44 27.40 -67.21 6.04
CA THR A 44 26.83 -68.23 6.95
C THR A 44 27.01 -67.77 8.40
N ARG A 45 25.88 -67.78 9.09
CA ARG A 45 25.45 -68.79 10.09
C ARG A 45 25.35 -68.13 11.47
N LEU A 46 24.14 -68.25 12.00
CA LEU A 46 23.74 -69.17 13.08
C LEU A 46 23.05 -68.38 14.19
N HIS A 47 21.75 -68.77 14.36
CA HIS A 47 20.95 -69.64 15.26
C HIS A 47 20.83 -69.02 16.65
N LEU A 48 19.53 -68.87 17.03
CA LEU A 48 18.76 -69.72 17.95
C LEU A 48 18.20 -68.87 19.10
N ASN A 49 16.88 -68.93 19.08
CA ASN A 49 15.93 -69.75 19.86
C ASN A 49 15.26 -68.90 20.95
N HIS A 50 13.91 -68.89 20.75
CA HIS A 50 12.85 -69.75 21.32
C HIS A 50 12.25 -69.09 22.56
N LEU A 51 10.99 -68.86 22.43
CA LEU A 51 9.92 -69.66 23.07
C LEU A 51 8.69 -68.76 23.27
N SER A 52 7.66 -69.09 22.48
CA SER A 52 6.53 -70.04 22.48
C SER A 52 5.47 -69.63 23.50
N THR A 53 4.31 -69.33 22.97
CA THR A 53 3.21 -70.31 23.06
C THR A 53 1.91 -69.64 22.57
N ARG A 54 1.45 -70.09 21.37
CA ARG A 54 0.49 -71.13 20.95
C ARG A 54 -0.90 -70.86 21.53
N THR A 55 -1.83 -70.67 20.64
CA THR A 55 -2.84 -71.62 20.13
C THR A 55 -4.23 -71.22 20.66
N ARG A 56 -5.13 -70.99 19.73
CA ARG A 56 -6.22 -71.93 19.38
C ARG A 56 -7.57 -71.22 19.56
N TYR A 57 -8.19 -70.92 18.47
CA TYR A 57 -9.61 -71.04 18.07
C TYR A 57 -10.42 -71.86 19.07
N PRO A 58 -11.74 -71.68 19.22
CA PRO A 58 -13.04 -71.69 18.55
C PRO A 58 -14.21 -71.47 19.52
N LEU A 59 -15.23 -70.82 19.08
CA LEU A 59 -16.59 -71.38 18.91
C LEU A 59 -17.35 -71.33 20.24
N GLU A 60 -18.35 -70.48 20.27
CA GLU A 60 -19.82 -70.65 20.27
C GLU A 60 -20.27 -71.49 21.46
N LEU A 61 -21.12 -70.82 22.25
CA LEU A 61 -22.36 -71.45 22.75
C LEU A 61 -22.83 -70.72 24.01
N GLY A 62 -23.96 -70.07 23.86
CA GLY A 62 -25.31 -70.61 24.14
C GLY A 62 -25.88 -70.01 25.44
N HIS A 63 -26.92 -69.26 25.25
CA HIS A 63 -28.25 -69.61 25.81
C HIS A 63 -29.01 -68.32 26.14
N GLY A 64 -30.05 -68.03 25.35
CA GLY A 64 -31.45 -68.25 25.81
C GLY A 64 -32.23 -66.94 25.83
N ARG A 65 -33.07 -66.70 24.80
CA ARG A 65 -34.55 -66.71 24.67
C ARG A 65 -35.22 -66.17 25.94
N LEU A 66 -36.01 -65.10 25.76
CA LEU A 66 -37.48 -65.08 26.00
C LEU A 66 -37.88 -63.72 26.58
N ALA A 67 -38.67 -63.00 25.82
CA ALA A 67 -40.10 -62.76 26.17
C ALA A 67 -40.40 -61.26 26.04
N ASN A 68 -41.20 -60.89 25.04
CA ASN A 68 -42.63 -60.51 25.03
C ASN A 68 -42.91 -59.34 25.98
N HIS A 69 -43.32 -58.24 25.43
CA HIS A 69 -44.59 -57.61 25.84
C HIS A 69 -44.52 -56.10 25.58
N ARG A 70 -45.25 -55.60 24.62
CA ARG A 70 -46.55 -54.91 24.78
C ARG A 70 -46.35 -53.46 25.18
N LYS A 71 -46.73 -52.50 24.36
CA LYS A 71 -47.92 -51.66 24.59
C LYS A 71 -47.55 -50.17 24.44
N LYS A 72 -48.02 -49.49 23.48
CA LYS A 72 -49.13 -48.52 23.48
C LYS A 72 -49.08 -47.62 24.71
N ASN A 73 -49.07 -46.33 24.47
CA ASN A 73 -50.15 -45.34 24.70
C ASN A 73 -49.91 -44.60 26.02
N ASN A 74 -49.88 -43.30 25.87
CA ASN A 74 -50.90 -42.25 26.05
C ASN A 74 -50.87 -41.70 27.49
N ALA A 75 -50.70 -40.43 27.51
CA ALA A 75 -51.51 -39.20 27.65
C ALA A 75 -52.38 -39.24 28.90
N TRP A 76 -52.39 -38.15 29.62
CA TRP A 76 -53.52 -37.21 29.88
C TRP A 76 -53.47 -36.75 31.33
N LYS A 77 -53.67 -35.41 31.53
CA LYS A 77 -54.96 -34.74 31.81
C LYS A 77 -54.87 -33.99 33.15
N HIS A 78 -55.38 -32.77 32.94
CA HIS A 78 -56.74 -32.31 33.30
C HIS A 78 -56.98 -30.92 32.71
N HIS A 79 -58.04 -30.85 31.89
CA HIS A 79 -59.50 -30.72 31.72
C HIS A 79 -59.88 -29.26 31.45
N SER A 80 -60.70 -29.27 30.32
CA SER A 80 -62.15 -29.31 30.01
C SER A 80 -62.45 -28.35 28.85
N SER A 81 -63.18 -28.96 27.80
CA SER A 81 -64.58 -29.25 27.36
C SER A 81 -64.84 -28.57 26.01
N MET A 82 -65.37 -29.46 24.99
CA MET A 82 -66.68 -29.89 24.45
C MET A 82 -66.76 -29.55 22.97
N LEU A 83 -66.97 -30.62 22.05
CA LEU A 83 -68.06 -31.28 21.30
C LEU A 83 -67.81 -31.15 19.80
N GLY A 84 -67.61 -32.37 19.14
CA GLY A 84 -68.44 -33.38 18.44
C GLY A 84 -68.17 -33.35 16.92
N GLU A 85 -67.49 -34.37 16.36
CA GLU A 85 -67.39 -35.48 15.39
C GLU A 85 -68.38 -35.31 14.22
N PRO A 86 -68.30 -36.31 13.19
CA PRO A 86 -67.38 -37.02 12.30
C PRO A 86 -68.08 -37.46 11.00
N VAL A 87 -67.23 -37.79 9.94
CA VAL A 87 -67.40 -39.04 9.17
C VAL A 87 -66.70 -38.88 7.83
N THR A 88 -65.81 -39.92 7.26
CA THR A 88 -65.55 -41.11 6.41
C THR A 88 -65.55 -40.71 4.93
N GLU A 89 -64.51 -41.21 4.04
CA GLU A 89 -64.55 -42.17 2.92
C GLU A 89 -63.75 -41.62 1.73
N ALA A 90 -62.70 -42.23 1.23
CA ALA A 90 -62.26 -42.36 -0.18
C ALA A 90 -63.42 -42.80 -1.09
N PRO A 91 -63.33 -42.71 -2.61
CA PRO A 91 -62.53 -42.79 -3.84
C PRO A 91 -63.28 -42.22 -5.05
N PHE A 92 -62.58 -41.73 -6.19
CA PHE A 92 -62.49 -42.08 -7.62
C PHE A 92 -63.10 -40.95 -8.46
N LEU A 93 -62.45 -40.38 -9.64
CA LEU A 93 -62.53 -40.49 -11.10
C LEU A 93 -62.88 -39.12 -11.70
N GLY A 94 -62.03 -38.63 -12.65
CA GLY A 94 -62.50 -38.53 -14.06
C GLY A 94 -61.52 -37.69 -14.88
N GLN A 95 -60.72 -38.37 -15.78
CA GLN A 95 -60.79 -38.62 -17.23
C GLN A 95 -60.31 -37.38 -18.01
N THR A 96 -59.24 -37.61 -18.85
CA THR A 96 -58.79 -37.94 -20.21
C THR A 96 -58.86 -36.70 -21.11
N ALA A 97 -57.72 -36.38 -21.79
CA ALA A 97 -57.01 -36.60 -23.08
C ALA A 97 -57.62 -35.70 -24.16
N CYS A 98 -56.76 -34.94 -24.90
CA CYS A 98 -56.15 -35.15 -26.23
C CYS A 98 -56.76 -34.16 -27.24
N PHE A 99 -55.93 -33.38 -28.07
CA PHE A 99 -55.45 -33.35 -29.47
C PHE A 99 -55.65 -31.95 -30.05
N SER A 100 -54.57 -31.32 -30.71
CA SER A 100 -53.95 -30.99 -32.00
C SER A 100 -54.92 -30.21 -32.89
N CYS A 101 -54.36 -29.08 -33.55
CA CYS A 101 -54.14 -28.71 -34.97
C CYS A 101 -54.67 -27.30 -35.22
N SER A 102 -53.82 -26.36 -35.79
CA SER A 102 -53.36 -25.60 -36.97
C SER A 102 -54.51 -24.79 -37.58
N LEU A 103 -54.20 -23.51 -37.96
CA LEU A 103 -53.93 -22.83 -39.23
C LEU A 103 -55.05 -21.83 -39.55
N ASN A 104 -54.69 -20.52 -39.84
CA ASN A 104 -54.39 -19.69 -41.03
C ASN A 104 -55.62 -18.88 -41.46
N ARG A 105 -55.43 -17.56 -41.66
CA ARG A 105 -55.36 -16.81 -42.93
C ARG A 105 -56.00 -15.43 -42.76
N ARG A 106 -55.29 -14.32 -43.13
CA ARG A 106 -54.88 -13.37 -44.18
C ARG A 106 -55.96 -12.31 -44.40
N ILE A 107 -55.61 -10.95 -44.56
CA ILE A 107 -55.53 -10.02 -45.71
C ILE A 107 -56.07 -8.67 -45.26
N THR A 108 -55.26 -7.50 -45.44
CA THR A 108 -54.98 -6.35 -46.32
C THR A 108 -55.60 -5.07 -45.74
N ARG A 109 -54.83 -3.96 -45.59
CA ARG A 109 -54.66 -2.50 -45.74
C ARG A 109 -55.99 -1.80 -46.02
N PRO A 110 -56.09 -0.37 -45.74
CA PRO A 110 -55.50 0.85 -46.31
C PRO A 110 -55.69 2.06 -45.38
N THR A 111 -54.70 3.17 -45.48
CA THR A 111 -54.35 4.49 -46.04
C THR A 111 -55.27 5.58 -45.48
N PHE A 112 -54.69 6.74 -44.91
CA PHE A 112 -54.43 8.14 -45.30
C PHE A 112 -55.17 9.09 -44.34
N LYS A 113 -54.42 10.07 -43.70
CA LYS A 113 -54.02 11.49 -43.60
C LYS A 113 -55.24 12.41 -43.64
N ARG A 114 -55.29 13.45 -42.65
CA ARG A 114 -54.99 14.88 -42.68
C ARG A 114 -56.13 15.67 -42.03
N SER A 115 -55.76 16.58 -41.06
CA SER A 115 -55.38 18.00 -40.93
C SER A 115 -56.45 18.77 -40.15
N ILE A 116 -56.04 19.55 -39.12
CA ILE A 116 -56.01 20.86 -38.44
C ILE A 116 -57.07 21.79 -39.04
N PRO A 117 -57.18 22.96 -38.24
CA PRO A 117 -56.48 24.26 -38.31
C PRO A 117 -56.81 25.15 -37.10
N TRP A 118 -55.76 25.98 -36.61
CA TRP A 118 -55.30 27.38 -36.62
C TRP A 118 -56.19 28.24 -35.71
N ALA A 119 -55.54 29.06 -34.79
CA ALA A 119 -54.98 30.43 -34.66
C ALA A 119 -55.85 31.29 -33.73
N PHE A 120 -55.30 32.00 -32.80
CA PHE A 120 -54.57 33.19 -32.32
C PHE A 120 -55.57 34.19 -31.73
N HIS A 121 -55.12 34.94 -30.72
CA HIS A 121 -54.84 36.37 -30.47
C HIS A 121 -54.53 36.57 -28.98
N ASP A 122 -53.29 37.20 -28.68
CA ASP A 122 -52.68 38.54 -28.60
C ASP A 122 -52.86 39.14 -27.20
N LYS A 123 -51.73 39.64 -26.52
CA LYS A 123 -50.82 40.81 -26.46
C LYS A 123 -50.88 41.46 -25.07
N SER A 124 -49.66 41.65 -24.44
CA SER A 124 -48.56 42.64 -24.46
C SER A 124 -48.36 43.24 -23.06
N THR A 125 -47.03 43.37 -22.48
CA THR A 125 -45.74 44.09 -22.64
C THR A 125 -45.49 44.99 -21.43
N PHE A 126 -44.20 44.98 -20.84
CA PHE A 126 -42.96 45.72 -21.22
C PHE A 126 -41.98 45.70 -20.05
N HIS A 127 -40.62 45.45 -20.33
CA HIS A 127 -39.43 46.13 -20.89
C HIS A 127 -38.16 45.42 -20.44
N LEU A 128 -37.24 44.94 -21.36
CA LEU A 128 -35.99 44.93 -22.15
C LEU A 128 -35.12 46.15 -21.82
N SER A 129 -33.75 45.81 -21.80
CA SER A 129 -32.78 46.24 -22.84
C SER A 129 -31.62 45.24 -22.91
N LYS A 130 -31.26 44.56 -24.11
CA LYS A 130 -30.71 44.25 -25.44
C LYS A 130 -29.19 44.39 -25.44
N HIS A 131 -28.48 43.32 -26.07
CA HIS A 131 -28.17 43.19 -27.52
C HIS A 131 -27.20 42.02 -27.72
N GLY A 132 -27.62 41.01 -28.64
CA GLY A 132 -27.63 40.75 -30.11
C GLY A 132 -26.77 39.54 -30.46
N LEU A 133 -27.33 38.48 -30.92
CA LEU A 133 -27.22 37.33 -31.83
C LEU A 133 -26.55 37.72 -33.14
N GLY A 134 -25.66 36.82 -33.68
CA GLY A 134 -25.78 36.23 -35.04
C GLY A 134 -25.20 34.81 -35.07
N ASN A 135 -25.98 33.66 -35.36
CA ASN A 135 -26.17 32.45 -36.18
C ASN A 135 -25.22 32.41 -37.37
N THR A 136 -24.30 31.35 -37.43
CA THR A 136 -24.06 30.54 -38.65
C THR A 136 -23.97 29.06 -38.27
N SER A 137 -24.99 28.16 -38.59
CA SER A 137 -25.18 26.83 -39.20
C SER A 137 -23.86 26.25 -39.72
N VAL A 138 -23.26 25.10 -39.03
CA VAL A 138 -22.49 24.15 -39.87
C VAL A 138 -22.90 22.72 -39.49
N LYS A 139 -23.74 21.97 -40.30
CA LYS A 139 -23.81 20.70 -41.05
C LYS A 139 -22.70 19.73 -40.63
N PHE A 140 -22.96 18.67 -39.86
CA PHE A 140 -22.59 17.24 -39.75
C PHE A 140 -22.21 16.65 -41.11
N ASP A 141 -20.87 16.67 -41.47
CA ASP A 141 -20.42 15.79 -42.57
C ASP A 141 -19.78 14.53 -41.99
N HIS A 142 -20.48 13.32 -41.97
CA HIS A 142 -20.24 11.90 -42.33
C HIS A 142 -18.84 11.71 -42.93
N ILE A 143 -17.85 11.38 -42.10
CA ILE A 143 -16.58 10.87 -42.65
C ILE A 143 -16.73 9.36 -42.94
N PRO A 144 -16.62 8.86 -44.25
CA PRO A 144 -16.61 7.47 -44.69
C PRO A 144 -15.35 6.72 -44.21
N ARG A 145 -15.59 5.64 -43.40
CA ARG A 145 -15.04 4.27 -43.28
C ARG A 145 -14.12 3.93 -44.45
N ALA A 146 -12.76 4.08 -44.22
CA ALA A 146 -11.74 3.58 -45.17
C ALA A 146 -11.41 2.11 -44.85
N THR A 147 -11.99 1.13 -45.62
CA THR A 147 -11.65 -0.19 -46.20
C THR A 147 -10.15 -0.28 -46.54
N VAL A 148 -9.46 -1.18 -45.84
CA VAL A 148 -8.30 -2.09 -45.96
C VAL A 148 -8.20 -2.65 -47.39
N GLY A 149 -7.07 -2.26 -48.07
CA GLY A 149 -6.32 -3.32 -48.79
C GLY A 149 -4.88 -2.86 -49.05
N PRO A 150 -3.93 -3.92 -49.40
CA PRO A 150 -2.59 -4.42 -49.03
C PRO A 150 -1.53 -4.04 -50.08
N ASP A 151 -0.26 -3.52 -49.60
CA ASP A 151 1.08 -3.96 -50.07
C ASP A 151 2.09 -2.82 -49.88
N GLU A 152 2.99 -2.91 -48.88
CA GLU A 152 4.43 -2.96 -48.59
C GLU A 152 5.11 -1.63 -48.95
N PRO A 153 6.49 -1.41 -48.33
CA PRO A 153 7.29 -0.68 -47.33
C PRO A 153 8.35 0.21 -48.00
N HIS A 154 8.35 1.59 -47.72
CA HIS A 154 9.61 2.29 -48.08
C HIS A 154 10.08 3.14 -46.90
N ALA A 155 11.19 2.66 -46.18
CA ALA A 155 12.59 2.99 -45.86
C ALA A 155 12.84 4.51 -45.88
N ALA A 156 13.07 5.18 -44.72
CA ALA A 156 13.82 6.30 -44.12
C ALA A 156 14.98 6.76 -45.01
N ASN A 157 15.01 8.04 -45.49
CA ASN A 157 16.31 8.71 -45.73
C ASN A 157 16.29 10.11 -45.11
N THR A 158 17.20 10.38 -44.04
CA THR A 158 18.00 11.44 -43.41
C THR A 158 19.33 11.60 -44.16
N ALA A 159 19.46 12.64 -44.99
CA ALA A 159 20.80 13.26 -45.09
C ALA A 159 20.66 14.70 -45.59
N TRP A 160 20.86 15.73 -44.66
CA TRP A 160 21.25 17.13 -44.97
C TRP A 160 22.72 17.17 -45.40
N PRO A 161 23.04 18.22 -46.44
CA PRO A 161 24.01 19.25 -46.03
C PRO A 161 23.67 20.62 -46.66
N ASP A 162 23.61 21.73 -45.76
CA ASP A 162 24.05 23.14 -45.68
C ASP A 162 24.31 23.73 -47.08
N GLY A 163 23.31 24.61 -47.61
CA GLY A 163 23.71 25.84 -48.36
C GLY A 163 22.51 26.37 -49.16
N VAL A 164 21.87 27.51 -48.73
CA VAL A 164 21.60 28.85 -49.30
C VAL A 164 20.13 28.89 -49.78
N LEU A 165 19.21 29.25 -48.84
CA LEU A 165 17.77 29.59 -48.96
C LEU A 165 17.58 30.83 -49.85
N GLU A 166 17.41 30.63 -51.18
CA GLU A 166 16.57 31.44 -52.09
C GLU A 166 15.13 30.91 -52.10
N LYS A 167 14.23 31.56 -51.30
CA LYS A 167 12.85 32.07 -51.39
C LYS A 167 12.22 31.72 -52.75
N GLN A 168 11.42 30.60 -52.73
CA GLN A 168 10.28 30.65 -53.68
C GLN A 168 9.05 30.00 -53.03
N ASP A 169 8.24 30.81 -52.30
CA ASP A 169 6.80 31.13 -52.18
C ASP A 169 5.94 30.16 -52.99
N LEU A 170 5.56 29.00 -52.36
CA LEU A 170 4.23 28.45 -52.74
C LEU A 170 3.43 28.12 -51.48
N ASP A 171 2.75 29.15 -50.82
CA ASP A 171 1.48 29.47 -50.15
C ASP A 171 0.49 28.29 -50.21
N ILE A 172 0.65 27.25 -49.30
CA ILE A 172 -0.53 26.45 -48.91
C ILE A 172 -1.09 27.01 -47.59
N SER A 173 -1.88 28.12 -47.59
CA SER A 173 -2.89 28.73 -46.70
C SER A 173 -3.80 27.67 -46.08
N TYR A 174 -3.43 27.03 -44.98
CA TYR A 174 -4.29 26.47 -43.92
C TYR A 174 -5.12 27.57 -43.24
N PRO A 175 -6.45 27.58 -43.17
CA PRO A 175 -7.29 28.76 -42.90
C PRO A 175 -6.99 29.36 -41.53
N GLU A 176 -6.11 30.30 -41.14
CA GLU A 176 -5.87 31.29 -40.09
C GLU A 176 -7.05 31.40 -39.12
N ARG A 177 -8.33 30.89 -39.48
CA ARG A 177 -9.52 30.99 -38.60
C ARG A 177 -9.63 29.77 -37.69
N GLU A 178 -9.11 28.50 -38.01
CA GLU A 178 -9.09 27.25 -37.20
C GLU A 178 -7.92 27.27 -36.21
N GLN A 179 -6.77 27.96 -36.49
CA GLN A 179 -5.62 28.16 -35.57
C GLN A 179 -5.92 29.23 -34.52
N LEU A 180 -6.74 30.30 -34.88
CA LEU A 180 -7.15 31.34 -33.90
C LEU A 180 -8.22 30.79 -32.95
N ASN A 181 -9.03 29.75 -33.38
CA ASN A 181 -10.06 29.10 -32.54
C ASN A 181 -9.42 28.07 -31.60
N LEU A 182 -8.30 27.47 -31.99
CA LEU A 182 -7.59 26.50 -31.12
C LEU A 182 -6.77 27.26 -30.05
N ASP A 183 -6.09 28.34 -30.51
CA ASP A 183 -5.34 29.14 -29.53
C ASP A 183 -6.27 29.79 -28.49
N GLY A 184 -7.45 30.20 -28.99
CA GLY A 184 -8.47 30.71 -28.04
C GLY A 184 -8.94 29.61 -27.07
N PHE A 185 -9.18 28.39 -27.53
CA PHE A 185 -9.62 27.28 -26.66
C PHE A 185 -8.53 26.92 -25.65
N LEU A 186 -7.27 26.82 -26.11
CA LEU A 186 -6.18 26.38 -25.22
C LEU A 186 -5.88 27.44 -24.17
N SER A 187 -6.24 28.70 -24.46
CA SER A 187 -5.98 29.75 -23.46
C SER A 187 -7.15 29.88 -22.49
N SER A 188 -8.22 29.12 -22.73
CA SER A 188 -9.38 29.21 -21.82
C SER A 188 -9.08 28.51 -20.49
N GLU A 189 -9.80 29.01 -19.42
CA GLU A 189 -9.52 28.50 -18.06
C GLU A 189 -10.20 27.14 -17.86
N LEU A 190 -9.54 26.31 -17.04
CA LEU A 190 -10.15 25.01 -16.69
C LEU A 190 -11.33 25.21 -15.75
N PRO A 191 -12.26 24.30 -15.84
CA PRO A 191 -13.42 24.43 -14.93
C PRO A 191 -13.01 24.14 -13.48
N SER A 192 -13.69 24.88 -12.55
CA SER A 192 -13.41 24.66 -11.12
C SER A 192 -14.43 23.68 -10.51
N HIS A 193 -14.01 23.04 -9.47
CA HIS A 193 -14.89 22.04 -8.81
C HIS A 193 -16.23 22.70 -8.40
N PRO A 194 -17.37 22.15 -8.86
CA PRO A 194 -18.68 22.81 -8.69
C PRO A 194 -19.13 22.82 -7.23
N LYS A 195 -18.67 21.84 -6.40
CA LYS A 195 -19.17 21.76 -5.01
C LYS A 195 -18.15 22.32 -4.02
N LEU A 196 -17.04 22.76 -4.55
CA LEU A 196 -16.01 23.27 -3.63
C LEU A 196 -16.31 24.72 -3.26
N TYR A 197 -16.43 24.98 -1.99
CA TYR A 197 -16.74 26.34 -1.50
C TYR A 197 -15.50 26.93 -0.82
N ARG A 198 -15.19 28.19 -1.32
CA ARG A 198 -14.03 28.89 -0.72
C ARG A 198 -14.49 30.18 -0.04
N GLY A 199 -13.96 30.43 1.18
CA GLY A 199 -14.33 31.69 1.88
C GLY A 199 -13.15 32.19 2.74
N GLN A 200 -13.29 33.42 3.13
CA GLN A 200 -12.31 34.02 4.05
C GLN A 200 -13.03 34.87 5.10
N LEU A 201 -12.63 34.63 6.42
CA LEU A 201 -13.26 35.42 7.50
C LEU A 201 -12.61 36.81 7.59
N LYS A 202 -13.16 37.72 8.42
CA LYS A 202 -12.62 39.10 8.54
C LYS A 202 -11.23 39.11 9.16
N ASN A 203 -10.98 38.07 10.05
CA ASN A 203 -9.66 38.03 10.72
C ASN A 203 -8.60 37.38 9.83
N GLY A 204 -9.03 37.01 8.52
CA GLY A 204 -8.01 36.60 7.52
C GLY A 204 -7.96 35.07 7.40
N LEU A 205 -8.64 34.28 8.28
CA LEU A 205 -8.65 32.80 8.16
C LEU A 205 -9.41 32.35 6.90
N ARG A 206 -8.66 31.56 6.11
CA ARG A 206 -9.30 31.00 4.89
C ARG A 206 -9.90 29.62 5.19
N TYR A 207 -11.00 29.30 4.44
CA TYR A 207 -11.56 27.95 4.65
C TYR A 207 -12.08 27.41 3.32
N LEU A 208 -11.91 26.05 3.17
CA LEU A 208 -12.48 25.33 2.01
C LEU A 208 -13.38 24.19 2.50
N ILE A 209 -14.60 24.18 1.82
CA ILE A 209 -15.57 23.14 2.24
C ILE A 209 -15.98 22.34 1.00
N LEU A 210 -15.77 21.01 1.13
CA LEU A 210 -16.26 20.16 0.04
C LEU A 210 -17.21 19.08 0.60
N PRO A 211 -18.50 19.18 0.20
CA PRO A 211 -19.43 18.12 0.62
C PRO A 211 -19.13 16.78 -0.09
N ASN A 212 -19.06 15.77 0.73
CA ASN A 212 -18.81 14.43 0.21
C ASN A 212 -19.41 13.38 1.15
N LYS A 213 -20.03 12.32 0.59
CA LYS A 213 -20.83 11.41 1.45
C LYS A 213 -20.08 10.10 1.67
N VAL A 214 -18.75 10.07 1.33
CA VAL A 214 -18.03 8.79 1.47
C VAL A 214 -16.84 9.02 2.42
N PRO A 215 -16.85 8.40 3.60
CA PRO A 215 -17.91 7.52 4.10
C PRO A 215 -19.09 8.33 4.68
N PRO A 216 -20.35 7.71 4.67
CA PRO A 216 -21.52 8.45 5.17
C PRO A 216 -21.36 8.83 6.66
N ASN A 217 -21.97 9.99 7.00
CA ASN A 217 -22.08 10.48 8.39
C ASN A 217 -20.70 10.80 8.98
N ARG A 218 -19.81 11.08 8.05
CA ARG A 218 -18.49 11.45 8.60
C ARG A 218 -17.92 12.63 7.81
N PHE A 219 -16.98 13.32 8.51
CA PHE A 219 -16.30 14.42 7.82
C PHE A 219 -14.88 14.55 8.33
N GLU A 220 -14.04 15.22 7.42
CA GLU A 220 -12.65 15.51 7.80
C GLU A 220 -12.44 17.02 7.93
N ALA A 221 -11.75 17.33 9.03
CA ALA A 221 -11.41 18.76 9.20
C ALA A 221 -9.90 18.90 9.43
N HIS A 222 -9.24 19.76 8.49
CA HIS A 222 -7.79 19.98 8.63
C HIS A 222 -7.51 21.48 8.81
N MET A 223 -6.81 21.70 9.93
CA MET A 223 -6.32 23.08 10.13
C MET A 223 -4.83 23.14 9.75
N GLU A 224 -4.65 23.88 8.61
CA GLU A 224 -3.27 24.02 8.11
C GLU A 224 -2.70 25.41 8.48
N VAL A 225 -1.69 25.32 9.30
CA VAL A 225 -0.96 26.58 9.60
C VAL A 225 0.25 26.68 8.67
N HIS A 226 0.33 27.81 7.96
CA HIS A 226 1.35 27.93 6.89
C HIS A 226 2.69 28.34 7.51
N ALA A 227 3.13 27.50 8.54
CA ALA A 227 4.46 27.63 9.14
C ALA A 227 5.03 26.23 9.45
N GLY A 228 6.20 26.03 8.86
CA GLY A 228 6.88 24.74 9.09
C GLY A 228 8.34 24.98 9.46
N SER A 229 9.18 23.96 9.17
CA SER A 229 10.57 24.02 9.62
C SER A 229 11.38 25.08 8.86
N ILE A 230 10.95 25.43 7.71
CA ILE A 230 11.73 26.42 6.92
C ILE A 230 11.59 27.81 7.55
N ASP A 231 10.59 27.98 8.38
CA ASP A 231 10.35 29.31 8.98
C ASP A 231 11.13 29.44 10.30
N GLU A 232 11.88 28.41 10.59
CA GLU A 232 12.64 28.42 11.86
C GLU A 232 13.91 29.27 11.69
N GLU A 233 14.22 29.94 12.81
CA GLU A 233 15.52 30.64 12.82
C GLU A 233 16.64 29.66 13.20
N ASP A 234 17.89 30.14 13.14
CA ASP A 234 19.07 29.23 13.31
C ASP A 234 19.02 28.53 14.67
N ASP A 235 18.49 29.23 15.69
CA ASP A 235 18.47 28.57 17.01
C ASP A 235 17.10 27.96 17.30
N GLU A 236 16.29 27.65 16.15
CA GLU A 236 14.92 27.10 16.37
C GLU A 236 14.73 25.84 15.52
N GLN A 237 15.79 25.14 15.17
CA GLN A 237 15.62 23.96 14.29
C GLN A 237 14.94 22.81 15.04
N GLY A 238 13.72 22.57 14.60
CA GLY A 238 12.91 21.49 15.23
C GLY A 238 11.76 22.06 16.06
N ILE A 239 11.71 23.39 16.25
CA ILE A 239 10.74 23.98 17.18
C ILE A 239 9.33 23.92 16.56
N ALA A 240 9.21 23.98 15.20
CA ALA A 240 7.86 23.84 14.59
C ALA A 240 7.27 22.47 14.92
N HIS A 241 8.11 21.46 14.80
CA HIS A 241 7.64 20.10 15.15
C HIS A 241 7.35 19.99 16.65
N MET A 242 8.16 20.67 17.50
CA MET A 242 7.90 20.68 18.95
C MET A 242 6.54 21.31 19.27
N ILE A 243 6.19 22.36 18.62
CA ILE A 243 4.90 23.02 18.89
C ILE A 243 3.74 22.11 18.46
N GLU A 244 4.03 21.46 17.38
CA GLU A 244 2.98 20.49 16.97
C GLU A 244 2.65 19.52 18.11
N HIS A 245 3.70 18.97 18.80
CA HIS A 245 3.46 17.98 19.87
C HIS A 245 2.82 18.63 21.10
N VAL A 246 3.39 19.76 21.39
CA VAL A 246 2.92 20.39 22.65
C VAL A 246 1.49 20.89 22.48
N ALA A 247 1.21 21.46 21.31
CA ALA A 247 -0.15 22.03 21.10
C ALA A 247 -1.19 20.92 20.92
N PHE A 248 -0.77 19.88 20.25
CA PHE A 248 -1.73 18.81 19.89
C PHE A 248 -2.05 17.96 21.12
N LEU A 249 -1.06 17.55 21.90
CA LEU A 249 -1.33 16.60 23.02
C LEU A 249 -1.74 17.38 24.28
N GLY A 250 -1.77 18.69 24.17
CA GLY A 250 -2.11 19.50 25.36
C GLY A 250 -3.58 19.94 25.31
N SER A 251 -4.40 19.47 24.40
CA SER A 251 -5.78 20.00 24.26
C SER A 251 -6.76 19.09 25.01
N LYS A 252 -7.48 19.72 26.02
CA LYS A 252 -8.51 18.96 26.77
C LYS A 252 -9.75 18.72 25.90
N LYS A 253 -9.97 19.68 25.03
CA LYS A 253 -11.16 19.53 24.14
C LYS A 253 -10.95 18.39 23.14
N ARG A 254 -9.78 18.27 22.71
CA ARG A 254 -9.49 17.12 21.83
C ARG A 254 -9.69 15.80 22.60
N GLU A 255 -9.19 15.77 23.83
CA GLU A 255 -9.33 14.55 24.64
C GLU A 255 -10.80 14.18 24.84
N LYS A 256 -11.63 15.18 24.92
CA LYS A 256 -13.07 14.89 25.11
C LYS A 256 -13.68 14.28 23.86
N LEU A 257 -12.93 14.55 22.77
CA LEU A 257 -13.50 14.00 21.52
C LEU A 257 -13.15 12.51 21.39
N LEU A 258 -12.09 12.18 22.29
CA LEU A 258 -11.65 10.77 22.23
C LEU A 258 -12.70 9.84 22.85
N GLY A 259 -13.50 9.06 22.08
CA GLY A 259 -14.58 8.18 22.59
C GLY A 259 -15.88 8.38 21.80
N THR A 260 -15.89 9.46 21.02
CA THR A 260 -17.08 9.75 20.19
C THR A 260 -16.94 9.09 18.81
N GLY A 261 -15.88 8.33 18.67
CA GLY A 261 -15.63 7.73 17.34
C GLY A 261 -14.73 8.63 16.48
N ALA A 262 -14.21 9.83 17.04
CA ALA A 262 -13.33 10.76 16.30
C ALA A 262 -11.87 10.32 16.45
N ARG A 263 -11.19 10.45 15.36
CA ARG A 263 -9.74 10.22 15.39
C ARG A 263 -8.99 11.50 15.00
N SER A 264 -7.87 11.67 15.72
CA SER A 264 -7.17 12.93 15.42
C SER A 264 -5.66 12.67 15.28
N ASN A 265 -5.01 13.50 14.45
CA ASN A 265 -3.55 13.43 14.24
C ASN A 265 -3.02 14.79 13.79
N ALA A 266 -1.58 14.80 13.75
CA ALA A 266 -0.96 16.05 13.27
C ALA A 266 0.40 15.74 12.63
N TYR A 267 0.78 16.68 11.72
CA TYR A 267 2.13 16.50 11.17
C TYR A 267 2.71 17.86 10.79
N THR A 268 4.09 17.84 10.79
CA THR A 268 4.81 19.09 10.41
C THR A 268 5.73 18.78 9.21
N ASP A 269 5.58 19.74 8.23
CA ASP A 269 6.50 19.65 7.07
C ASP A 269 7.27 20.97 6.90
N PHE A 270 8.03 21.08 5.71
CA PHE A 270 8.89 22.26 5.57
C PHE A 270 8.08 23.56 5.62
N HIS A 271 6.84 23.49 5.03
CA HIS A 271 6.19 24.82 4.84
C HIS A 271 4.93 24.92 5.71
N HIS A 272 4.58 23.80 6.39
CA HIS A 272 3.31 23.98 7.13
C HIS A 272 3.24 22.95 8.26
N THR A 273 2.35 23.27 9.19
CA THR A 273 1.92 22.32 10.23
C THR A 273 0.40 22.10 10.15
N VAL A 274 0.01 20.74 10.12
CA VAL A 274 -1.43 20.47 9.93
C VAL A 274 -1.95 19.68 11.13
N PHE A 275 -3.08 20.23 11.70
CA PHE A 275 -3.85 19.48 12.71
C PHE A 275 -5.16 18.97 12.12
N HIS A 276 -5.36 17.61 12.27
CA HIS A 276 -6.60 17.17 11.58
C HIS A 276 -7.37 16.19 12.46
N ILE A 277 -8.69 16.26 12.27
CA ILE A 277 -9.61 15.42 13.05
C ILE A 277 -10.61 14.78 12.09
N HIS A 278 -10.64 13.46 12.21
CA HIS A 278 -11.68 12.68 11.53
C HIS A 278 -12.83 12.33 12.49
N SER A 279 -13.98 12.86 12.02
CA SER A 279 -15.04 12.70 13.05
C SER A 279 -16.35 12.31 12.39
N PRO A 280 -17.21 11.47 13.17
CA PRO A 280 -18.59 11.32 12.72
C PRO A 280 -19.38 12.64 12.81
N THR A 281 -20.47 12.68 12.01
CA THR A 281 -21.25 13.95 12.03
C THR A 281 -22.07 14.03 13.32
N SER A 282 -22.42 12.84 13.89
CA SER A 282 -23.17 12.81 15.16
C SER A 282 -22.88 11.51 15.90
N THR A 283 -23.10 11.49 17.21
CA THR A 283 -22.95 10.23 18.00
C THR A 283 -24.32 9.63 18.31
N LYS A 284 -24.40 8.22 18.48
CA LYS A 284 -25.66 7.47 18.76
C LYS A 284 -26.25 7.88 20.10
N ASP A 285 -25.41 8.54 21.00
CA ASP A 285 -25.82 8.83 22.39
C ASP A 285 -26.09 10.34 22.57
N SER A 286 -25.90 11.21 21.53
CA SER A 286 -26.17 12.67 21.62
C SER A 286 -26.63 13.17 20.25
N ASP A 287 -27.94 13.56 20.13
CA ASP A 287 -28.58 14.12 18.92
C ASP A 287 -27.88 15.41 18.45
N GLY A 288 -26.59 15.76 19.13
CA GLY A 288 -26.02 17.09 18.77
C GLY A 288 -24.91 16.93 17.72
N ASP A 289 -24.78 17.90 16.70
CA ASP A 289 -23.72 18.04 15.67
C ASP A 289 -22.32 18.14 16.32
N LEU A 290 -21.36 17.23 15.84
CA LEU A 290 -20.01 17.21 16.47
C LEU A 290 -19.10 18.25 15.80
N LEU A 291 -19.59 18.82 14.71
CA LEU A 291 -18.74 19.76 13.98
C LEU A 291 -18.31 20.94 14.86
N PRO A 292 -19.17 21.55 15.64
CA PRO A 292 -18.74 22.68 16.47
C PRO A 292 -17.69 22.25 17.51
N SER A 293 -17.91 21.05 18.09
CA SER A 293 -16.89 20.58 19.05
C SER A 293 -15.53 20.37 18.38
N VAL A 294 -15.59 19.84 17.15
CA VAL A 294 -14.31 19.62 16.41
C VAL A 294 -13.66 20.96 16.09
N LEU A 295 -14.44 21.92 15.59
CA LEU A 295 -13.87 23.26 15.28
C LEU A 295 -13.33 23.93 16.53
N ASP A 296 -14.02 23.74 17.60
CA ASP A 296 -13.54 24.34 18.86
C ASP A 296 -12.21 23.71 19.29
N ALA A 297 -12.15 22.36 19.15
CA ALA A 297 -10.87 21.70 19.49
C ALA A 297 -9.73 22.20 18.60
N LEU A 298 -9.99 22.35 17.31
CA LEU A 298 -8.93 22.84 16.41
C LEU A 298 -8.55 24.28 16.73
N ASN A 299 -9.57 25.04 17.13
CA ASN A 299 -9.25 26.43 17.54
C ASN A 299 -8.33 26.45 18.77
N GLU A 300 -8.60 25.59 19.70
CA GLU A 300 -7.75 25.55 20.91
C GLU A 300 -6.34 25.05 20.58
N ILE A 301 -6.30 24.05 19.73
CA ILE A 301 -5.00 23.44 19.40
C ILE A 301 -4.13 24.45 18.63
N ALA A 302 -4.76 25.14 17.71
CA ALA A 302 -3.92 25.97 16.81
C ALA A 302 -3.66 27.35 17.45
N PHE A 303 -4.67 27.89 18.20
CA PHE A 303 -4.50 29.35 18.48
C PHE A 303 -4.49 29.57 19.99
N HIS A 304 -4.85 28.55 20.80
CA HIS A 304 -4.84 28.79 22.26
C HIS A 304 -4.23 27.58 22.96
N PRO A 305 -2.94 27.20 22.55
CA PRO A 305 -2.33 26.05 23.23
C PRO A 305 -1.78 26.43 24.62
N LYS A 306 -1.82 25.44 25.49
CA LYS A 306 -1.19 25.68 26.81
C LYS A 306 0.24 25.12 26.82
N PHE A 307 1.20 25.99 27.19
CA PHE A 307 2.61 25.54 27.16
C PHE A 307 3.10 25.32 28.59
N LEU A 308 2.46 24.30 29.28
CA LEU A 308 2.92 23.98 30.65
C LEU A 308 4.31 23.35 30.61
N SER A 309 5.16 23.72 31.53
CA SER A 309 6.56 23.23 31.52
C SER A 309 6.60 21.70 31.63
N SER A 310 5.75 21.16 32.49
CA SER A 310 5.74 19.68 32.64
C SER A 310 5.40 18.99 31.31
N ARG A 311 4.62 19.56 30.52
CA ARG A 311 4.23 18.93 29.24
C ARG A 311 5.35 19.10 28.20
N VAL A 312 5.86 20.27 28.18
CA VAL A 312 6.96 20.48 27.22
C VAL A 312 8.07 19.45 27.46
N GLU A 313 8.33 19.21 28.76
CA GLU A 313 9.41 18.23 29.03
C GLU A 313 9.00 16.81 28.64
N LYS A 314 7.74 16.57 28.93
CA LYS A 314 7.25 15.24 28.50
C LYS A 314 7.34 15.07 26.98
N GLU A 315 6.93 16.05 26.23
CA GLU A 315 6.93 15.93 24.74
C GLU A 315 8.37 16.02 24.21
N ARG A 316 9.20 16.73 24.92
CA ARG A 316 10.62 16.75 24.49
C ARG A 316 11.21 15.33 24.52
N ARG A 317 10.95 14.60 25.60
CA ARG A 317 11.46 13.21 25.67
C ARG A 317 10.90 12.35 24.54
N ALA A 318 9.62 12.58 24.25
CA ALA A 318 9.01 11.80 23.15
C ALA A 318 9.66 12.14 21.80
N ILE A 319 9.94 13.41 21.57
CA ILE A 319 10.51 13.82 20.27
C ILE A 319 11.94 13.28 20.15
N LEU A 320 12.69 13.29 21.23
CA LEU A 320 14.08 12.76 21.16
C LEU A 320 14.05 11.25 20.88
N SER A 321 13.04 10.60 21.47
CA SER A 321 12.90 9.17 21.14
C SER A 321 12.52 8.97 19.66
N GLU A 322 11.63 9.84 19.19
CA GLU A 322 11.26 9.77 17.75
C GLU A 322 12.47 10.04 16.85
N LEU A 323 13.31 11.05 17.19
CA LEU A 323 14.52 11.38 16.39
C LEU A 323 15.43 10.15 16.28
N GLN A 324 15.53 9.44 17.28
CA GLN A 324 16.41 8.25 17.25
C GLN A 324 15.79 7.12 16.44
N MET A 325 14.50 6.92 16.66
CA MET A 325 13.78 5.87 15.90
C MET A 325 13.84 6.14 14.39
N MET A 326 13.73 7.36 13.99
CA MET A 326 13.63 7.71 12.57
C MET A 326 15.01 7.66 11.90
N ASN A 327 16.11 7.67 12.68
CA ASN A 327 17.47 7.82 12.13
C ASN A 327 17.95 6.49 11.52
N THR A 328 17.17 5.90 10.65
CA THR A 328 17.57 4.72 9.87
C THR A 328 18.45 5.14 8.69
N ILE A 329 19.20 4.17 8.09
CA ILE A 329 20.08 4.51 6.95
C ILE A 329 19.24 5.03 5.78
N GLU A 330 18.00 4.51 5.65
CA GLU A 330 17.14 5.02 4.54
C GLU A 330 16.83 6.50 4.75
N TYR A 331 16.52 6.86 5.97
CA TYR A 331 16.20 8.28 6.26
C TYR A 331 17.45 9.14 6.04
N ARG A 332 18.60 8.73 6.37
CA ARG A 332 19.83 9.54 6.18
C ARG A 332 20.13 9.72 4.68
N VAL A 333 19.90 8.61 3.94
CA VAL A 333 20.06 8.77 2.47
C VAL A 333 19.11 9.84 1.94
N ASP A 334 17.84 9.81 2.44
CA ASP A 334 16.87 10.85 1.98
C ASP A 334 17.35 12.25 2.38
N CYS A 335 17.89 12.35 3.59
CA CYS A 335 18.37 13.67 4.03
C CYS A 335 19.53 14.14 3.14
N GLN A 336 20.41 13.16 2.80
CA GLN A 336 21.55 13.53 1.94
C GLN A 336 21.06 13.98 0.55
N LEU A 337 20.12 13.25 0.03
CA LEU A 337 19.60 13.65 -1.30
C LEU A 337 18.95 15.03 -1.26
N LEU A 338 18.13 15.28 -0.25
CA LEU A 338 17.43 16.57 -0.18
C LEU A 338 18.41 17.71 0.10
N GLN A 339 19.43 17.40 0.95
CA GLN A 339 20.42 18.45 1.28
C GLN A 339 21.16 18.92 0.02
N HIS A 340 21.48 17.97 -0.81
CA HIS A 340 22.23 18.38 -2.02
C HIS A 340 21.28 18.95 -3.08
N LEU A 341 20.10 18.37 -3.14
CA LEU A 341 19.13 18.94 -4.11
C LEU A 341 18.84 20.41 -3.80
N HIS A 342 18.82 20.79 -2.47
CA HIS A 342 18.41 22.18 -2.12
C HIS A 342 19.58 22.90 -1.43
N SER A 343 20.83 22.62 -1.88
CA SER A 343 22.02 23.19 -1.22
C SER A 343 22.02 24.72 -1.35
N GLU A 344 21.17 25.24 -2.14
CA GLU A 344 21.21 26.71 -2.42
C GLU A 344 20.33 27.46 -1.43
N ASN A 345 19.45 26.64 -0.67
CA ASN A 345 18.55 27.39 0.24
C ASN A 345 18.43 26.66 1.57
N LYS A 346 17.45 27.23 2.48
CA LYS A 346 17.37 26.77 3.87
C LYS A 346 16.78 25.35 3.96
N LEU A 347 16.17 24.84 2.86
CA LEU A 347 15.53 23.50 2.90
C LEU A 347 16.60 22.44 3.16
N SER A 348 17.86 22.77 2.83
CA SER A 348 18.91 21.75 2.93
C SER A 348 19.28 21.48 4.39
N LYS A 349 18.85 22.42 5.27
CA LYS A 349 19.30 22.24 6.67
C LYS A 349 18.12 22.25 7.62
N ARG A 350 16.84 22.45 7.11
CA ARG A 350 15.71 22.67 8.04
C ARG A 350 14.77 21.47 8.00
N PHE A 351 15.41 20.32 8.25
CA PHE A 351 14.51 19.14 8.32
C PHE A 351 13.60 19.25 9.56
N PRO A 352 12.34 18.83 9.39
CA PRO A 352 11.31 19.09 10.42
C PRO A 352 11.70 18.51 11.79
N ILE A 353 12.40 17.35 11.81
CA ILE A 353 12.66 16.71 13.11
C ILE A 353 13.63 17.57 13.94
N GLY A 354 14.53 18.42 13.27
CA GLY A 354 15.41 19.39 13.93
C GLY A 354 16.69 18.75 14.46
N LEU A 355 17.43 19.55 15.30
CA LEU A 355 18.73 19.10 15.84
C LEU A 355 18.56 18.74 17.33
N GLU A 356 19.20 17.58 17.55
CA GLU A 356 19.06 17.07 18.94
C GLU A 356 19.57 18.10 19.96
N GLU A 357 20.65 18.77 19.68
CA GLU A 357 21.27 19.73 20.63
C GLU A 357 20.33 20.91 20.91
N GLN A 358 19.58 21.26 19.94
CA GLN A 358 18.69 22.44 20.16
C GLN A 358 17.39 22.02 20.84
N ILE A 359 16.96 20.84 20.54
CA ILE A 359 15.68 20.39 21.13
C ILE A 359 15.84 20.28 22.65
N LYS A 360 17.05 20.04 23.11
CA LYS A 360 17.27 19.83 24.57
C LYS A 360 17.34 21.17 25.29
N LYS A 361 17.45 22.31 24.56
CA LYS A 361 17.81 23.58 25.24
C LYS A 361 16.59 24.50 25.36
N TRP A 362 15.50 24.34 24.57
CA TRP A 362 14.46 25.38 24.49
C TRP A 362 13.59 25.35 25.75
N ASP A 363 13.29 26.50 26.29
CA ASP A 363 12.29 26.56 27.39
C ASP A 363 10.91 26.92 26.83
N ALA A 364 9.92 26.79 27.68
CA ALA A 364 8.52 26.99 27.24
C ALA A 364 8.33 28.38 26.60
N ASP A 365 9.12 29.36 27.03
CA ASP A 365 8.94 30.74 26.50
C ASP A 365 9.41 30.81 25.03
N LYS A 366 10.51 30.17 24.81
CA LYS A 366 10.99 30.18 23.40
C LYS A 366 9.97 29.51 22.48
N ILE A 367 9.42 28.38 22.88
CA ILE A 367 8.39 27.68 22.06
C ILE A 367 7.16 28.59 21.88
N ARG A 368 6.84 29.28 22.95
CA ARG A 368 5.67 30.19 22.88
C ARG A 368 5.92 31.33 21.88
N LYS A 369 7.10 31.86 21.86
CA LYS A 369 7.41 32.99 20.95
C LYS A 369 7.28 32.55 19.49
N PHE A 370 7.77 31.32 19.24
CA PHE A 370 7.59 30.85 17.86
C PHE A 370 6.09 30.72 17.51
N HIS A 371 5.30 30.19 18.45
CA HIS A 371 3.84 30.06 18.20
C HIS A 371 3.20 31.43 17.97
N GLU A 372 3.56 32.44 18.76
CA GLU A 372 2.93 33.79 18.63
C GLU A 372 3.32 34.43 17.30
N ARG A 373 4.48 34.00 16.82
CA ARG A 373 4.97 34.62 15.57
C ARG A 373 4.22 34.04 14.36
N TRP A 374 3.82 32.69 14.43
CA TRP A 374 3.39 32.10 13.13
C TRP A 374 1.96 31.59 13.24
N TYR A 375 1.39 31.41 14.54
CA TYR A 375 0.04 30.79 14.62
C TYR A 375 -1.02 31.87 14.84
N PHE A 376 -1.41 32.52 13.71
CA PHE A 376 -2.55 33.48 13.75
C PHE A 376 -3.47 33.19 12.55
N PRO A 377 -4.78 33.55 12.63
CA PRO A 377 -5.83 33.12 11.69
C PRO A 377 -5.49 33.50 10.24
N ALA A 378 -4.96 34.70 10.01
CA ALA A 378 -4.67 35.10 8.60
C ALA A 378 -3.58 34.23 7.99
N ASN A 379 -2.79 33.45 8.79
CA ASN A 379 -1.74 32.55 8.27
C ASN A 379 -2.20 31.08 8.33
N ALA A 380 -3.52 30.84 8.33
CA ALA A 380 -4.00 29.44 8.42
C ALA A 380 -5.16 29.23 7.45
N THR A 381 -5.31 27.96 7.03
CA THR A 381 -6.46 27.59 6.19
C THR A 381 -7.15 26.35 6.80
N LEU A 382 -8.50 26.53 6.89
CA LEU A 382 -9.30 25.38 7.39
C LEU A 382 -9.95 24.64 6.22
N TYR A 383 -9.64 23.26 6.16
CA TYR A 383 -10.28 22.41 5.14
C TYR A 383 -11.31 21.48 5.79
N ILE A 384 -12.55 21.48 5.19
CA ILE A 384 -13.59 20.57 5.70
C ILE A 384 -14.18 19.79 4.51
N VAL A 385 -13.99 18.43 4.58
CA VAL A 385 -14.54 17.57 3.52
C VAL A 385 -15.33 16.43 4.16
N GLY A 386 -16.54 16.20 3.73
CA GLY A 386 -17.30 15.05 4.29
C GLY A 386 -18.81 15.27 4.12
N ASP A 387 -19.54 14.37 4.77
CA ASP A 387 -21.02 14.43 4.67
C ASP A 387 -21.57 15.69 5.37
N ILE A 388 -21.34 16.86 4.73
CA ILE A 388 -21.79 18.17 5.24
C ILE A 388 -22.68 18.82 4.16
N ASP A 389 -23.99 18.82 4.39
CA ASP A 389 -24.92 19.22 3.30
C ASP A 389 -25.30 20.70 3.44
N ASN A 390 -25.18 21.23 4.70
CA ASN A 390 -25.61 22.63 4.87
C ASN A 390 -24.37 23.54 4.99
N ILE A 391 -24.03 24.08 3.80
CA ILE A 391 -22.77 24.88 3.75
C ILE A 391 -22.97 26.19 4.52
N SER A 392 -24.13 26.79 4.40
CA SER A 392 -24.37 28.06 5.13
C SER A 392 -24.25 27.86 6.63
N LYS A 393 -24.82 26.75 7.14
CA LYS A 393 -24.72 26.47 8.60
C LYS A 393 -23.25 26.26 8.99
N THR A 394 -22.51 25.50 8.20
CA THR A 394 -21.08 25.24 8.50
C THR A 394 -20.28 26.55 8.51
N VAL A 395 -20.60 27.38 7.56
CA VAL A 395 -19.88 28.67 7.52
C VAL A 395 -20.22 29.49 8.78
N ASP A 396 -21.50 29.49 9.21
CA ASP A 396 -21.89 30.24 10.44
C ASP A 396 -21.14 29.67 11.66
N GLN A 397 -21.02 28.33 11.64
CA GLN A 397 -20.32 27.71 12.79
C GLN A 397 -18.83 28.07 12.77
N ILE A 398 -18.27 28.04 11.54
CA ILE A 398 -16.86 28.47 11.44
C ILE A 398 -16.71 29.91 11.94
N GLU A 399 -17.63 30.77 11.52
CA GLU A 399 -17.55 32.19 11.94
C GLU A 399 -17.77 32.33 13.45
N ALA A 400 -18.65 31.54 13.99
CA ALA A 400 -18.95 31.64 15.44
C ALA A 400 -17.71 31.26 16.26
N ILE A 401 -16.93 30.31 15.79
CA ILE A 401 -15.83 29.80 16.63
C ILE A 401 -14.55 30.59 16.33
N PHE A 402 -14.28 30.88 15.02
CA PHE A 402 -12.96 31.45 14.71
C PHE A 402 -13.06 32.97 14.51
N GLY A 403 -14.34 33.50 14.40
CA GLY A 403 -14.53 34.93 14.04
C GLY A 403 -13.92 35.85 15.10
N GLN A 404 -13.83 35.30 16.39
CA GLN A 404 -13.36 36.19 17.47
C GLN A 404 -11.89 35.86 17.82
N THR A 405 -11.26 34.94 17.12
CA THR A 405 -9.90 34.48 17.44
C THR A 405 -8.86 35.49 16.91
N GLY A 406 -7.93 36.06 17.86
CA GLY A 406 -6.83 36.94 17.38
C GLY A 406 -7.20 38.42 17.49
N LEU A 407 -8.49 38.76 17.96
CA LEU A 407 -8.88 40.17 18.18
C LEU A 407 -8.75 40.51 19.67
N GLU A 408 -8.14 39.52 20.56
CA GLU A 408 -8.11 39.73 22.02
C GLU A 408 -6.66 39.81 22.50
N ASN A 409 -5.58 40.22 21.72
CA ASN A 409 -4.32 40.54 22.45
C ASN A 409 -4.14 42.06 22.57
N GLU A 410 -5.14 42.79 23.20
CA GLU A 410 -4.65 43.99 23.93
C GLU A 410 -5.10 43.92 25.39
N PRO A 411 -4.27 43.50 26.35
CA PRO A 411 -4.70 44.00 27.66
C PRO A 411 -4.21 45.43 27.91
N VAL A 412 -5.03 46.48 27.91
CA VAL A 412 -5.08 47.65 28.82
C VAL A 412 -4.42 47.30 30.17
N SER A 413 -3.01 47.23 30.22
CA SER A 413 -2.45 47.65 31.53
C SER A 413 -1.21 48.52 31.31
N ALA A 414 -1.29 49.82 31.24
CA ALA A 414 -0.34 50.88 31.62
C ALA A 414 0.59 50.41 32.75
N PRO A 415 1.97 50.06 32.53
CA PRO A 415 2.88 50.05 33.70
C PRO A 415 3.49 51.44 33.95
N GLY A 416 2.98 52.24 34.93
CA GLY A 416 3.68 53.26 35.76
C GLY A 416 5.21 53.19 35.60
N PRO A 417 5.92 54.33 35.38
CA PRO A 417 7.37 54.42 35.15
C PRO A 417 8.18 54.11 36.41
N SER A 418 8.87 52.86 36.56
CA SER A 418 9.94 52.65 37.58
C SER A 418 11.31 52.81 36.91
N ALA A 419 12.04 53.92 37.32
CA ALA A 419 13.24 54.56 37.91
C ALA A 419 14.49 53.71 37.68
N PHE A 420 14.72 53.25 36.38
CA PHE A 420 16.14 52.84 36.19
C PHE A 420 16.57 53.13 34.76
N GLY A 421 15.79 53.99 33.99
CA GLY A 421 16.17 54.39 32.61
C GLY A 421 16.55 55.87 32.57
N ALA A 422 16.90 56.43 33.81
CA ALA A 422 17.35 57.84 33.86
C ALA A 422 18.83 57.88 34.25
N MET A 423 19.66 56.87 33.86
CA MET A 423 21.11 57.13 34.08
C MET A 423 21.90 56.60 32.88
N ALA A 424 21.31 56.49 31.64
CA ALA A 424 22.32 56.11 30.62
C ALA A 424 22.18 57.04 29.40
N SER A 425 21.92 58.38 29.71
CA SER A 425 22.04 59.33 28.57
C SER A 425 22.92 60.51 28.99
N PHE A 426 23.90 60.28 29.92
CA PHE A 426 24.83 61.37 30.31
C PHE A 426 26.27 60.89 30.09
N LEU A 427 26.55 60.27 29.00
CA LEU A 427 28.02 60.33 28.74
C LEU A 427 28.27 60.12 27.25
N VAL A 428 27.95 61.10 26.55
CA VAL A 428 28.64 61.19 25.24
C VAL A 428 30.16 61.09 25.46
N PRO A 429 31.15 60.71 24.43
CA PRO A 429 31.33 61.48 23.18
C PRO A 429 31.79 60.61 22.02
N LYS A 430 31.19 60.88 20.89
CA LYS A 430 31.42 61.31 19.51
C LYS A 430 32.91 61.40 19.18
N LEU A 431 33.38 60.57 18.29
CA LEU A 431 34.23 61.10 17.20
C LEU A 431 34.19 60.12 16.02
N SER A 432 33.64 60.71 14.91
CA SER A 432 34.04 61.49 13.73
C SER A 432 34.29 60.56 12.54
N ALA A 433 33.40 60.72 11.50
CA ALA A 433 33.50 61.56 10.28
C ALA A 433 34.17 60.76 9.15
N GLY A 434 33.48 60.44 7.97
CA GLY A 434 33.39 61.19 6.69
C GLY A 434 34.75 61.29 5.99
N LEU A 435 34.93 60.67 4.70
CA LEU A 435 35.37 61.38 3.47
C LEU A 435 35.48 60.38 2.32
N ALA A 436 34.53 60.46 1.26
CA ALA A 436 35.16 61.16 0.10
C ALA A 436 34.28 62.32 -0.37
N GLY A 437 34.52 63.56 0.43
CA GLY A 437 34.91 64.90 -0.08
C GLY A 437 33.68 65.79 -0.25
N SER A 438 33.49 66.80 0.75
CA SER A 438 33.41 68.28 0.68
C SER A 438 31.98 68.72 0.34
N LEU A 439 31.23 69.27 1.39
CA LEU A 439 30.74 70.55 1.94
C LEU A 439 29.38 70.90 1.35
N SER A 440 28.39 71.12 2.31
CA SER A 440 27.75 72.23 3.05
C SER A 440 26.33 72.48 2.52
N ASN A 441 25.37 72.32 3.53
CA ASN A 441 24.66 73.21 4.46
C ASN A 441 23.26 73.53 3.94
N GLU A 442 22.30 73.26 4.81
CA GLU A 442 21.49 74.22 5.59
C GLU A 442 20.04 73.74 5.66
N LYS A 443 19.52 73.40 6.89
CA LYS A 443 18.41 73.64 7.82
C LYS A 443 17.33 74.53 7.21
N SER A 444 16.05 74.07 7.21
CA SER A 444 14.88 74.78 7.77
C SER A 444 13.67 73.84 7.79
N SER A 445 13.10 73.51 8.97
CA SER A 445 11.88 73.65 9.82
C SER A 445 10.61 73.71 8.96
N SER A 446 9.67 72.73 9.14
CA SER A 446 8.30 73.06 9.61
C SER A 446 7.33 71.97 9.13
N SER A 447 6.80 71.18 10.06
CA SER A 447 5.45 71.25 10.65
C SER A 447 4.57 70.12 10.10
N LEU A 448 4.35 69.09 10.90
CA LEU A 448 3.14 68.56 11.57
C LEU A 448 2.11 68.11 10.52
N ASP A 449 2.08 66.76 10.34
CA ASP A 449 0.75 66.13 10.43
C ASP A 449 0.91 64.65 10.80
N GLN A 450 1.12 64.40 12.09
CA GLN A 450 0.52 63.36 12.97
C GLN A 450 -0.97 63.18 12.71
N SER A 451 -1.26 62.23 11.74
CA SER A 451 -2.38 61.30 11.97
C SER A 451 -2.50 60.32 10.79
N LYS A 452 -1.73 59.16 10.91
CA LYS A 452 -2.26 57.86 10.40
C LYS A 452 -1.31 56.74 10.81
N ILE A 453 -1.13 56.52 12.12
CA ILE A 453 -0.55 55.22 12.56
C ILE A 453 -1.35 54.06 11.97
N LEU A 454 -1.25 53.72 10.66
CA LEU A 454 -1.43 52.50 9.85
C LEU A 454 -1.30 51.24 10.72
N LYS A 455 -2.33 50.75 11.51
CA LYS A 455 -2.71 49.33 11.76
C LYS A 455 -1.99 48.38 10.79
N LYS A 456 -0.68 48.06 10.94
CA LYS A 456 0.02 47.03 10.12
C LYS A 456 -0.73 45.71 10.14
N GLU A 457 -1.89 45.52 9.47
CA GLU A 457 -2.56 44.25 9.09
C GLU A 457 -1.53 43.16 8.75
N ARG A 458 -1.08 42.30 9.83
CA ARG A 458 -0.23 41.11 9.60
C ARG A 458 -0.75 40.29 8.41
N HIS A 459 -0.41 40.70 7.13
CA HIS A 459 -0.79 39.97 5.90
C HIS A 459 0.22 38.84 5.63
N ALA A 460 -0.37 37.68 5.42
CA ALA A 460 0.28 36.42 5.05
C ALA A 460 1.02 36.55 3.71
N VAL A 461 2.27 37.19 3.75
CA VAL A 461 2.94 36.85 2.47
C VAL A 461 4.30 36.21 2.78
N ARG A 462 4.25 34.84 2.70
CA ARG A 462 5.53 34.10 2.77
C ARG A 462 6.38 34.39 1.53
N PRO A 463 7.54 34.86 1.73
CA PRO A 463 8.30 34.89 0.47
C PRO A 463 8.68 33.47 0.02
N PRO A 464 8.29 33.10 -1.17
CA PRO A 464 8.64 31.76 -1.67
C PRO A 464 10.14 31.49 -1.56
N VAL A 465 10.39 30.21 -1.06
CA VAL A 465 11.82 29.80 -1.08
C VAL A 465 12.42 30.06 -2.46
N LYS A 466 13.49 30.83 -2.45
CA LYS A 466 14.14 31.13 -3.75
C LYS A 466 14.99 29.94 -4.21
N HIS A 467 14.64 29.52 -5.49
CA HIS A 467 15.34 28.34 -6.03
C HIS A 467 16.32 28.77 -7.13
N ASN A 468 17.43 27.96 -7.23
CA ASN A 468 18.23 28.00 -8.46
C ASN A 468 17.74 26.98 -9.49
N TRP A 469 17.30 27.56 -10.63
CA TRP A 469 16.60 26.65 -11.57
C TRP A 469 17.60 26.04 -12.55
N SER A 470 17.22 24.81 -12.98
CA SER A 470 18.01 24.13 -14.03
C SER A 470 17.54 24.53 -15.43
N LEU A 471 17.67 25.90 -15.77
CA LEU A 471 17.22 26.32 -17.11
C LEU A 471 18.43 26.49 -18.02
N PRO A 472 18.24 26.26 -19.31
CA PRO A 472 19.36 26.41 -20.23
C PRO A 472 20.00 27.81 -20.16
N GLY A 473 21.46 27.86 -19.96
CA GLY A 473 22.15 29.18 -20.06
C GLY A 473 22.26 29.85 -18.69
N SER A 474 21.70 29.26 -17.49
CA SER A 474 21.49 29.89 -16.18
C SER A 474 22.63 29.49 -15.22
N SER A 475 23.81 28.71 -15.72
CA SER A 475 24.91 28.46 -14.75
C SER A 475 26.09 27.82 -15.49
N ILE A 476 27.37 28.43 -15.29
CA ILE A 476 28.59 28.10 -16.06
C ILE A 476 29.40 27.06 -15.26
N ASP A 477 28.78 26.49 -13.87
CA ASP A 477 29.72 25.53 -13.25
C ASP A 477 28.96 24.25 -12.87
N VAL A 478 29.14 23.15 -13.65
CA VAL A 478 28.54 21.84 -13.32
C VAL A 478 29.09 21.36 -11.97
N LYS A 479 28.15 21.19 -10.96
CA LYS A 479 28.62 20.64 -9.66
C LYS A 479 29.07 19.18 -9.84
N LEU A 480 30.20 18.97 -9.24
CA LEU A 480 30.67 17.57 -9.33
C LEU A 480 29.71 16.63 -8.59
N PRO A 481 29.61 15.37 -9.14
CA PRO A 481 28.76 14.39 -8.44
C PRO A 481 29.18 14.22 -6.98
N GLN A 482 28.14 14.14 -6.10
CA GLN A 482 28.39 13.96 -4.66
C GLN A 482 28.22 12.48 -4.29
N ILE A 483 29.11 12.06 -3.38
CA ILE A 483 29.06 10.62 -3.06
C ILE A 483 28.80 10.48 -1.55
N PHE A 484 27.76 9.82 -1.30
CA PHE A 484 27.46 9.46 0.10
C PHE A 484 27.74 7.97 0.29
N GLN A 485 28.75 7.72 1.14
CA GLN A 485 29.18 6.32 1.36
C GLN A 485 28.90 5.92 2.82
N HIS A 486 28.29 4.72 2.89
CA HIS A 486 27.93 4.29 4.26
C HIS A 486 28.01 2.76 4.35
N GLU A 487 28.32 2.22 5.67
CA GLU A 487 28.53 0.76 5.89
C GLU A 487 27.23 -0.03 5.75
N LEU A 488 26.07 0.65 5.98
CA LEU A 488 24.79 -0.11 6.01
C LEU A 488 24.15 -0.15 4.62
N LEU A 489 24.85 0.58 3.67
CA LEU A 489 24.28 0.52 2.31
C LEU A 489 24.80 -0.73 1.58
N GLN A 490 23.79 -1.31 0.83
CA GLN A 490 24.15 -2.59 0.17
C GLN A 490 24.35 -2.37 -1.33
N ASN A 491 23.48 -1.54 -1.87
CA ASN A 491 23.51 -1.41 -3.34
C ASN A 491 23.97 0.00 -3.73
N PHE A 492 24.46 0.07 -4.98
CA PHE A 492 24.76 1.38 -5.60
C PHE A 492 23.47 2.07 -6.08
N SER A 493 23.38 3.32 -5.72
CA SER A 493 22.22 4.11 -6.21
C SER A 493 22.68 5.54 -6.52
N ILE A 494 22.24 5.97 -7.70
CA ILE A 494 22.60 7.36 -8.04
C ILE A 494 21.35 8.08 -8.55
N ASN A 495 21.26 9.42 -8.11
CA ASN A 495 20.08 10.24 -8.49
C ASN A 495 20.54 11.51 -9.23
N PHE A 496 19.90 11.61 -10.42
CA PHE A 496 20.11 12.88 -11.16
C PHE A 496 18.90 13.80 -11.01
N PHE A 497 19.23 15.07 -10.53
CA PHE A 497 18.07 15.94 -10.20
C PHE A 497 18.06 17.13 -11.16
N CYS A 498 16.81 17.29 -11.62
CA CYS A 498 16.54 18.56 -12.35
C CYS A 498 15.38 19.31 -11.67
N LYS A 499 15.76 20.58 -11.55
CA LYS A 499 14.79 21.41 -10.80
C LYS A 499 14.29 22.55 -11.70
N ILE A 500 12.83 22.63 -11.77
CA ILE A 500 12.24 23.74 -12.57
C ILE A 500 11.04 24.31 -11.80
N PRO A 501 10.65 25.50 -12.21
CA PRO A 501 9.50 26.09 -11.51
C PRO A 501 8.21 25.29 -11.76
N VAL A 502 7.31 25.40 -10.73
CA VAL A 502 6.01 24.69 -10.88
C VAL A 502 5.17 25.40 -11.95
N ASN A 503 4.73 24.54 -12.92
CA ASN A 503 3.78 25.09 -13.92
C ASN A 503 2.33 24.91 -13.46
N LYS A 504 1.76 26.09 -13.09
CA LYS A 504 0.37 25.98 -12.57
C LYS A 504 -0.57 25.48 -13.69
N VAL A 505 -1.40 24.56 -13.27
CA VAL A 505 -2.35 24.02 -14.26
C VAL A 505 -3.69 24.75 -14.11
N GLN A 506 -3.92 25.83 -14.96
CA GLN A 506 -5.15 26.65 -14.83
C GLN A 506 -5.89 26.71 -16.17
N THR A 507 -5.13 26.42 -17.25
CA THR A 507 -5.77 26.53 -18.57
C THR A 507 -5.68 25.18 -19.28
N TYR A 508 -6.44 25.04 -20.46
CA TYR A 508 -6.39 23.78 -21.26
C TYR A 508 -5.01 23.61 -21.89
N SER A 509 -4.33 24.71 -22.14
CA SER A 509 -2.95 24.60 -22.67
C SER A 509 -2.02 23.97 -21.64
N ASP A 510 -2.26 24.37 -20.36
CA ASP A 510 -1.42 23.78 -19.30
C ASP A 510 -1.70 22.27 -19.17
N LEU A 511 -2.99 21.94 -19.22
CA LEU A 511 -3.34 20.51 -19.12
C LEU A 511 -2.79 19.72 -20.31
N ARG A 512 -2.84 20.34 -21.45
CA ARG A 512 -2.31 19.69 -22.66
C ARG A 512 -0.81 19.41 -22.51
N ASN A 513 -0.07 20.31 -21.93
CA ASN A 513 1.39 20.09 -21.71
C ASN A 513 1.62 18.96 -20.70
N VAL A 514 0.79 18.89 -19.68
CA VAL A 514 0.95 17.81 -18.68
C VAL A 514 0.69 16.45 -19.33
N LEU A 515 -0.35 16.47 -20.20
CA LEU A 515 -0.71 15.20 -20.87
C LEU A 515 0.44 14.74 -21.78
N MET A 516 1.04 15.67 -22.52
CA MET A 516 2.12 15.29 -23.45
C MET A 516 3.34 14.78 -22.68
N LYS A 517 3.66 15.43 -21.53
CA LYS A 517 4.82 14.96 -20.73
C LYS A 517 4.53 13.56 -20.14
N ARG A 518 3.28 13.39 -19.76
CA ARG A 518 2.94 12.08 -19.15
C ARG A 518 3.04 10.95 -20.19
N ILE A 519 2.57 11.23 -21.42
CA ILE A 519 2.65 10.18 -22.47
C ILE A 519 4.12 9.88 -22.78
N PHE A 520 4.92 10.93 -22.85
CA PHE A 520 6.34 10.75 -23.20
C PHE A 520 7.08 9.97 -22.10
N LEU A 521 6.79 10.31 -20.86
CA LEU A 521 7.51 9.65 -19.74
C LEU A 521 7.00 8.22 -19.56
N SER A 522 5.68 7.97 -19.84
CA SER A 522 5.17 6.58 -19.77
C SER A 522 5.87 5.68 -20.80
N ALA A 523 6.18 6.31 -21.90
CA ALA A 523 6.88 5.49 -22.91
C ALA A 523 8.29 5.12 -22.43
N LEU A 524 8.97 6.09 -21.80
CA LEU A 524 10.33 5.79 -21.31
C LEU A 524 10.30 4.71 -20.22
N HIS A 525 9.33 4.90 -19.32
CA HIS A 525 9.22 3.90 -18.23
C HIS A 525 9.02 2.49 -18.80
N PHE A 526 8.22 2.38 -19.78
CA PHE A 526 7.93 1.04 -20.34
C PHE A 526 9.14 0.51 -21.11
N ARG A 527 9.84 1.34 -21.84
CA ARG A 527 10.99 0.87 -22.64
C ARG A 527 12.12 0.38 -21.72
N ILE A 528 12.29 1.07 -20.57
CA ILE A 528 13.39 0.67 -19.68
C ILE A 528 13.04 -0.65 -18.99
N ASN A 529 11.73 -0.78 -18.69
CA ASN A 529 11.37 -1.99 -17.91
C ASN A 529 11.21 -3.21 -18.83
N THR A 530 10.89 -3.04 -20.06
CA THR A 530 10.58 -4.19 -20.93
C THR A 530 11.86 -4.68 -21.63
N ARG A 531 12.82 -3.77 -21.96
CA ARG A 531 13.98 -4.15 -22.80
C ARG A 531 15.06 -4.82 -21.93
N TYR A 532 15.22 -4.41 -20.76
CA TYR A 532 16.48 -4.86 -20.13
C TYR A 532 16.18 -5.91 -19.06
N LYS A 533 14.80 -6.18 -18.95
CA LYS A 533 14.54 -7.26 -17.98
C LYS A 533 14.58 -8.62 -18.68
N SER A 534 14.72 -8.64 -20.02
CA SER A 534 14.76 -9.90 -20.78
C SER A 534 16.21 -10.33 -21.01
N SER A 535 17.40 -9.43 -20.54
CA SER A 535 18.82 -9.68 -20.88
C SER A 535 19.69 -9.37 -19.66
N ASN A 536 19.75 -10.16 -18.57
CA ASN A 536 20.60 -9.89 -17.38
C ASN A 536 21.12 -8.44 -17.37
N PRO A 537 20.27 -7.44 -17.11
CA PRO A 537 20.68 -6.04 -17.19
C PRO A 537 21.68 -5.67 -16.08
N PRO A 538 22.69 -4.82 -16.43
CA PRO A 538 23.70 -4.39 -15.46
C PRO A 538 23.09 -3.52 -14.34
N PHE A 539 21.69 -3.39 -14.24
CA PHE A 539 21.07 -2.54 -13.22
C PHE A 539 19.91 -3.29 -12.58
N THR A 540 19.60 -2.87 -11.33
CA THR A 540 18.40 -3.42 -10.66
C THR A 540 17.14 -2.64 -11.07
N SER A 541 17.28 -1.31 -11.08
CA SER A 541 16.11 -0.51 -11.52
C SER A 541 16.58 0.86 -12.03
N ILE A 542 15.86 1.36 -13.06
CA ILE A 542 16.04 2.75 -13.53
C ILE A 542 14.66 3.43 -13.57
N GLU A 543 14.63 4.52 -12.78
CA GLU A 543 13.30 5.19 -12.71
C GLU A 543 13.45 6.69 -12.98
N LEU A 544 12.44 7.14 -13.76
CA LEU A 544 12.39 8.60 -13.97
C LEU A 544 11.09 9.15 -13.37
N ASP A 545 11.32 10.06 -12.50
CA ASP A 545 10.14 10.67 -11.86
C ASP A 545 10.09 12.18 -12.15
N HIS A 546 8.84 12.58 -12.57
CA HIS A 546 8.59 14.02 -12.82
C HIS A 546 7.37 14.48 -12.02
N SER A 547 7.71 15.23 -10.99
CA SER A 547 6.53 15.53 -10.14
C SER A 547 6.65 16.95 -9.57
N ASP A 548 5.36 17.53 -9.43
CA ASP A 548 5.29 18.83 -8.73
C ASP A 548 5.30 18.60 -7.21
N SER A 549 6.22 19.29 -6.58
CA SER A 549 6.25 19.11 -5.11
C SER A 549 5.84 20.39 -4.40
N GLY A 550 4.52 20.31 -3.72
CA GLY A 550 4.12 21.44 -2.85
C GLY A 550 5.08 21.61 -1.67
N ARG A 551 5.65 20.49 -1.29
CA ARG A 551 6.57 20.50 -0.12
C ARG A 551 7.82 21.33 -0.43
N GLU A 552 8.36 21.16 -1.66
CA GLU A 552 9.62 21.84 -2.01
C GLU A 552 9.35 23.14 -2.78
N GLY A 553 8.10 23.29 -3.26
CA GLY A 553 7.72 24.53 -4.00
C GLY A 553 8.35 24.55 -5.41
N CYS A 554 8.73 23.37 -5.96
CA CYS A 554 9.29 23.29 -7.33
C CYS A 554 8.91 21.94 -7.95
N THR A 555 9.13 21.94 -9.29
CA THR A 555 8.97 20.64 -9.99
C THR A 555 10.35 19.98 -10.11
N VAL A 556 10.37 18.65 -9.65
CA VAL A 556 11.67 17.96 -9.68
C VAL A 556 11.56 16.73 -10.61
N THR A 557 12.52 16.77 -11.53
CA THR A 557 12.65 15.56 -12.34
C THR A 557 13.89 14.77 -11.90
N THR A 558 13.60 13.46 -11.56
CA THR A 558 14.73 12.68 -11.03
C THR A 558 14.86 11.37 -11.83
N LEU A 559 16.14 11.19 -12.27
CA LEU A 559 16.48 9.85 -12.81
C LEU A 559 17.26 9.07 -11.76
N THR A 560 16.65 7.94 -11.33
CA THR A 560 17.28 7.12 -10.29
C THR A 560 17.77 5.80 -10.92
N VAL A 561 19.08 5.56 -10.65
CA VAL A 561 19.67 4.32 -11.18
C VAL A 561 20.18 3.48 -9.99
N SER A 562 19.71 2.23 -9.97
CA SER A 562 20.17 1.32 -8.89
C SER A 562 20.79 0.07 -9.53
N ALA A 563 21.88 -0.32 -8.86
CA ALA A 563 22.57 -1.48 -9.46
C ALA A 563 23.46 -2.13 -8.41
N GLU A 564 23.85 -3.40 -8.78
CA GLU A 564 24.93 -3.99 -7.97
C GLU A 564 26.24 -3.22 -8.13
N PRO A 565 26.94 -3.10 -7.03
CA PRO A 565 28.15 -2.24 -7.05
C PRO A 565 29.12 -2.66 -8.16
N LYS A 566 29.21 -3.89 -8.50
CA LYS A 566 30.18 -4.31 -9.53
C LYS A 566 29.77 -3.81 -10.92
N ASN A 567 28.45 -3.52 -11.13
CA ASN A 567 28.00 -3.14 -12.49
C ASN A 567 27.54 -1.67 -12.52
N TRP A 568 27.95 -0.87 -11.58
CA TRP A 568 27.33 0.48 -11.47
C TRP A 568 27.69 1.33 -12.70
N GLN A 569 28.88 1.12 -13.36
CA GLN A 569 29.24 1.95 -14.53
C GLN A 569 28.36 1.59 -15.73
N SER A 570 28.24 0.27 -15.88
CA SER A 570 27.37 -0.17 -17.00
C SER A 570 25.92 0.31 -16.80
N ALA A 571 25.52 0.34 -15.53
CA ALA A 571 24.12 0.77 -15.26
C ALA A 571 23.91 2.24 -15.63
N ILE A 572 24.88 3.10 -15.33
CA ILE A 572 24.75 4.55 -15.68
C ILE A 572 24.79 4.70 -17.20
N ARG A 573 25.62 3.88 -17.82
CA ARG A 573 25.71 3.98 -19.29
C ARG A 573 24.38 3.62 -19.95
N VAL A 574 23.84 2.54 -19.46
CA VAL A 574 22.57 2.09 -20.07
C VAL A 574 21.46 3.13 -19.80
N ALA A 575 21.48 3.69 -18.60
CA ALA A 575 20.43 4.70 -18.28
C ALA A 575 20.54 5.92 -19.20
N VAL A 576 21.74 6.38 -19.39
CA VAL A 576 21.94 7.59 -20.23
C VAL A 576 21.61 7.25 -21.68
N GLN A 577 21.96 6.11 -22.08
CA GLN A 577 21.68 5.69 -23.47
C GLN A 577 20.17 5.65 -23.74
N GLU A 578 19.49 5.16 -22.78
CA GLU A 578 18.03 5.03 -23.03
C GLU A 578 17.35 6.40 -22.99
N VAL A 579 17.86 7.20 -22.14
CA VAL A 579 17.27 8.57 -22.12
C VAL A 579 17.59 9.27 -23.44
N ARG A 580 18.77 9.01 -24.01
CA ARG A 580 19.15 9.63 -25.29
C ARG A 580 18.33 9.04 -26.44
N ARG A 581 18.23 7.86 -26.36
CA ARG A 581 17.45 7.20 -27.44
C ARG A 581 16.04 7.77 -27.51
N LEU A 582 15.39 7.85 -26.40
CA LEU A 582 14.02 8.39 -26.42
C LEU A 582 14.00 9.85 -26.85
N LYS A 583 15.01 10.57 -26.41
CA LYS A 583 15.04 11.99 -26.85
C LYS A 583 15.22 12.10 -28.37
N GLU A 584 16.12 11.23 -29.02
CA GLU A 584 16.47 11.37 -30.45
C GLU A 584 15.36 10.78 -31.33
N PHE A 585 14.80 9.68 -30.90
CA PHE A 585 13.87 9.01 -31.83
C PHE A 585 12.42 9.23 -31.40
N GLY A 586 12.21 9.66 -30.20
CA GLY A 586 10.87 10.05 -29.72
C GLY A 586 9.93 8.84 -29.60
N VAL A 587 8.70 9.11 -29.25
CA VAL A 587 7.65 8.06 -29.15
C VAL A 587 7.08 7.76 -30.54
N THR A 588 6.70 6.48 -30.73
CA THR A 588 6.10 6.09 -32.03
C THR A 588 4.59 6.39 -32.03
N LYS A 589 4.01 6.40 -33.19
CA LYS A 589 2.56 6.65 -33.29
C LYS A 589 1.76 5.57 -32.53
N GLY A 590 2.21 4.33 -32.64
CA GLY A 590 1.54 3.24 -31.90
C GLY A 590 1.59 3.48 -30.38
N GLU A 591 2.77 3.99 -29.87
CA GLU A 591 2.89 4.25 -28.41
C GLU A 591 2.04 5.43 -27.97
N LEU A 592 2.02 6.44 -28.86
CA LEU A 592 1.18 7.61 -28.51
C LEU A 592 -0.30 7.19 -28.37
N THR A 593 -0.76 6.43 -29.36
CA THR A 593 -2.19 6.05 -29.34
C THR A 593 -2.48 5.14 -28.14
N ARG A 594 -1.60 4.34 -27.83
CA ARG A 594 -1.83 3.36 -26.74
C ARG A 594 -1.88 4.07 -25.38
N TYR A 595 -0.82 4.84 -25.17
CA TYR A 595 -0.77 5.48 -23.84
C TYR A 595 -1.85 6.55 -23.69
N MET A 596 -2.14 7.20 -24.83
CA MET A 596 -3.27 8.16 -24.77
C MET A 596 -4.58 7.42 -24.43
N ASP A 597 -4.80 6.34 -25.12
CA ASP A 597 -6.05 5.59 -24.87
C ASP A 597 -6.07 5.07 -23.42
N ALA A 598 -4.91 4.58 -22.97
CA ALA A 598 -4.87 4.05 -21.58
C ALA A 598 -5.16 5.17 -20.57
N LEU A 599 -4.59 6.37 -20.79
CA LEU A 599 -4.83 7.50 -19.86
C LEU A 599 -6.29 7.95 -19.90
N LEU A 600 -6.88 7.99 -21.09
CA LEU A 600 -8.30 8.42 -21.19
C LEU A 600 -9.21 7.38 -20.54
N LYS A 601 -8.86 6.18 -20.75
CA LYS A 601 -9.70 5.14 -20.13
C LYS A 601 -9.59 5.20 -18.61
N ASP A 602 -8.34 5.32 -18.20
CA ASP A 602 -8.15 5.45 -16.74
C ASP A 602 -8.93 6.64 -16.18
N SER A 603 -8.84 7.80 -16.85
CA SER A 603 -9.59 8.99 -16.38
C SER A 603 -11.10 8.75 -16.40
N GLU A 604 -11.54 8.11 -17.34
CA GLU A 604 -12.99 7.80 -17.42
C GLU A 604 -13.41 6.93 -16.24
N HIS A 605 -12.49 5.86 -16.03
CA HIS A 605 -12.81 4.98 -14.88
C HIS A 605 -12.88 5.79 -13.58
N LEU A 606 -11.99 6.66 -13.36
CA LEU A 606 -12.02 7.50 -12.15
C LEU A 606 -13.28 8.37 -12.12
N ALA A 607 -13.64 8.83 -13.29
CA ALA A 607 -14.88 9.65 -13.36
C ALA A 607 -16.12 8.81 -12.98
N ALA A 608 -16.07 7.58 -13.37
CA ALA A 608 -17.24 6.72 -13.05
C ALA A 608 -17.29 6.42 -11.56
N MET A 609 -16.07 6.60 -10.87
CA MET A 609 -16.02 6.27 -9.42
C MET A 609 -16.14 7.54 -8.58
N ILE A 610 -16.64 8.57 -9.12
CA ILE A 610 -16.61 9.87 -8.44
C ILE A 610 -17.37 9.77 -7.11
N ASP A 611 -18.41 8.90 -7.04
CA ASP A 611 -19.22 8.86 -5.81
C ASP A 611 -18.57 7.92 -4.78
N ASN A 612 -17.39 7.39 -5.16
CA ASN A 612 -16.77 6.44 -4.21
C ASN A 612 -15.41 6.96 -3.73
N VAL A 613 -15.14 8.21 -4.21
CA VAL A 613 -13.84 8.72 -3.72
C VAL A 613 -13.99 9.19 -2.27
N SER A 614 -13.10 8.64 -1.41
CA SER A 614 -13.21 8.93 0.04
C SER A 614 -12.87 10.39 0.34
N SER A 615 -13.45 10.91 1.41
CA SER A 615 -13.23 12.31 1.83
C SER A 615 -11.75 12.56 2.09
N VAL A 616 -11.01 11.60 2.57
CA VAL A 616 -9.57 11.80 2.88
C VAL A 616 -8.79 11.97 1.56
N ASP A 617 -9.11 11.14 0.56
CA ASP A 617 -8.43 11.29 -0.74
C ASP A 617 -8.73 12.65 -1.40
N ASN A 618 -10.03 13.04 -1.36
CA ASN A 618 -10.36 14.38 -1.93
C ASN A 618 -9.63 15.50 -1.19
N LEU A 619 -9.58 15.33 0.07
CA LEU A 619 -8.95 16.40 0.88
C LEU A 619 -7.46 16.50 0.54
N ASP A 620 -6.73 15.37 0.53
CA ASP A 620 -5.31 15.42 0.16
C ASP A 620 -5.10 16.05 -1.21
N PHE A 621 -5.93 15.67 -2.15
CA PHE A 621 -5.81 16.24 -3.52
C PHE A 621 -6.06 17.75 -3.51
N ILE A 622 -7.03 18.20 -2.75
CA ILE A 622 -7.38 19.64 -2.74
C ILE A 622 -6.25 20.43 -2.07
N MET A 623 -5.80 19.92 -0.93
CA MET A 623 -4.73 20.66 -0.20
C MET A 623 -3.49 20.79 -1.08
N GLU A 624 -3.13 19.70 -1.75
CA GLU A 624 -1.94 19.79 -2.62
C GLU A 624 -2.19 20.73 -3.81
N SER A 625 -3.33 20.58 -4.47
CA SER A 625 -3.64 21.47 -5.61
C SER A 625 -3.70 22.93 -5.18
N ASP A 626 -4.25 23.10 -4.01
CA ASP A 626 -4.35 24.50 -3.52
C ASP A 626 -2.95 25.05 -3.21
N ALA A 627 -2.06 24.19 -2.62
CA ALA A 627 -0.70 24.65 -2.30
C ALA A 627 0.08 25.00 -3.57
N LEU A 628 -0.25 24.34 -4.66
CA LEU A 628 0.53 24.56 -5.91
C LEU A 628 -0.17 25.57 -6.81
N GLY A 629 -1.42 25.93 -6.41
CA GLY A 629 -2.16 26.93 -7.22
C GLY A 629 -2.82 26.29 -8.44
N HIS A 630 -3.00 24.98 -8.43
CA HIS A 630 -3.72 24.33 -9.54
C HIS A 630 -5.23 24.54 -9.42
N THR A 631 -5.86 24.50 -10.59
CA THR A 631 -7.34 24.52 -10.54
C THR A 631 -7.85 23.13 -10.12
N VAL A 632 -8.70 23.14 -9.08
CA VAL A 632 -9.23 21.84 -8.58
C VAL A 632 -10.48 21.47 -9.38
N MET A 633 -10.38 20.30 -10.03
CA MET A 633 -11.53 19.79 -10.81
C MET A 633 -12.03 18.49 -10.18
N ASP A 634 -13.34 18.34 -10.37
CA ASP A 634 -13.76 16.97 -9.97
C ASP A 634 -13.42 15.96 -11.08
N GLN A 635 -13.59 14.71 -10.81
CA GLN A 635 -13.12 13.62 -11.69
C GLN A 635 -13.83 13.66 -13.05
N ILE A 636 -15.12 14.06 -13.08
CA ILE A 636 -15.83 14.13 -14.38
C ILE A 636 -15.29 15.29 -15.22
N GLN A 637 -15.14 16.38 -14.55
CA GLN A 637 -14.59 17.56 -15.29
C GLN A 637 -13.17 17.24 -15.79
N GLY A 638 -12.40 16.62 -14.87
CA GLY A 638 -11.04 16.24 -15.29
C GLY A 638 -11.05 15.38 -16.55
N HIS A 639 -11.95 14.38 -16.58
CA HIS A 639 -12.02 13.52 -17.76
C HIS A 639 -12.47 14.29 -19.01
N GLU A 640 -13.47 15.09 -18.86
CA GLU A 640 -13.96 15.87 -20.03
C GLU A 640 -12.87 16.81 -20.56
N SER A 641 -12.17 17.39 -19.59
CA SER A 641 -11.11 18.32 -20.02
C SER A 641 -9.97 17.56 -20.71
N LEU A 642 -9.72 16.37 -20.17
CA LEU A 642 -8.66 15.57 -20.82
C LEU A 642 -9.08 15.13 -22.23
N VAL A 643 -10.33 14.73 -22.39
CA VAL A 643 -10.84 14.33 -23.73
C VAL A 643 -10.80 15.52 -24.69
N ALA A 644 -11.09 16.66 -24.14
CA ALA A 644 -11.12 17.88 -25.00
C ALA A 644 -9.72 18.18 -25.54
N VAL A 645 -8.68 17.88 -24.71
CA VAL A 645 -7.33 18.28 -25.17
C VAL A 645 -6.68 17.12 -25.93
N ALA A 646 -7.15 15.92 -25.71
CA ALA A 646 -6.50 14.72 -26.30
C ALA A 646 -6.48 14.81 -27.84
N GLY A 647 -7.55 15.44 -28.48
CA GLY A 647 -7.64 15.50 -29.96
C GLY A 647 -6.70 16.56 -30.55
N THR A 648 -6.11 17.29 -29.61
CA THR A 648 -5.29 18.40 -30.15
C THR A 648 -3.81 18.02 -30.07
N VAL A 649 -3.49 16.86 -29.45
CA VAL A 649 -2.09 16.48 -29.20
C VAL A 649 -1.54 15.79 -30.45
N THR A 650 -0.32 16.34 -30.87
CA THR A 650 0.30 15.71 -32.06
C THR A 650 1.61 15.01 -31.63
N LEU A 651 1.96 14.04 -32.44
CA LEU A 651 3.19 13.26 -32.15
C LEU A 651 4.42 14.17 -32.11
N GLU A 652 4.50 15.13 -33.05
CA GLU A 652 5.68 16.02 -33.09
C GLU A 652 5.81 16.86 -31.82
N GLU A 653 4.69 17.27 -31.31
CA GLU A 653 4.72 18.13 -30.10
C GLU A 653 5.09 17.30 -28.86
N VAL A 654 4.51 16.10 -28.80
CA VAL A 654 4.84 15.23 -27.64
C VAL A 654 6.35 14.96 -27.62
N ASN A 655 6.90 14.66 -28.78
CA ASN A 655 8.35 14.39 -28.81
C ASN A 655 9.17 15.65 -28.51
N SER A 656 8.68 16.76 -28.94
CA SER A 656 9.43 18.01 -28.67
C SER A 656 9.39 18.36 -27.17
N VAL A 657 8.17 18.32 -26.54
CA VAL A 657 8.03 18.69 -25.11
C VAL A 657 8.77 17.65 -24.25
N GLY A 658 8.60 16.42 -24.60
CA GLY A 658 9.25 15.33 -23.83
C GLY A 658 10.79 15.43 -23.92
N ALA A 659 11.28 15.77 -25.12
CA ALA A 659 12.75 15.88 -25.30
C ALA A 659 13.35 16.96 -24.39
N LYS A 660 12.54 18.00 -24.07
CA LYS A 660 13.07 19.07 -23.19
C LYS A 660 13.26 18.56 -21.76
N VAL A 661 12.40 17.58 -21.39
CA VAL A 661 12.46 17.09 -19.99
C VAL A 661 13.73 16.25 -19.80
N LEU A 662 14.27 15.71 -20.90
CA LEU A 662 15.39 14.75 -20.76
C LEU A 662 16.70 15.43 -21.09
N GLU A 663 16.72 16.71 -21.46
CA GLU A 663 17.93 17.39 -21.97
C GLU A 663 19.02 17.45 -20.90
N TYR A 664 18.56 17.51 -19.66
CA TYR A 664 19.60 17.70 -18.62
C TYR A 664 20.45 16.45 -18.47
N ILE A 665 19.99 15.34 -19.03
CA ILE A 665 20.83 14.11 -18.98
C ILE A 665 21.39 13.83 -20.38
N ALA A 666 20.54 13.92 -21.42
CA ALA A 666 20.94 13.51 -22.78
C ALA A 666 21.98 14.49 -23.36
N ASP A 667 21.98 15.70 -22.95
CA ASP A 667 22.93 16.67 -23.52
C ASP A 667 23.89 17.15 -22.43
N PHE A 668 24.01 16.27 -21.47
CA PHE A 668 24.89 16.64 -20.33
C PHE A 668 26.27 17.05 -20.86
N GLY A 669 26.82 18.32 -20.42
CA GLY A 669 28.20 18.71 -20.81
C GLY A 669 28.18 19.69 -21.98
N LYS A 670 26.99 19.86 -22.68
CA LYS A 670 26.90 20.86 -23.77
C LYS A 670 26.54 22.25 -23.22
N ALA A 671 27.05 23.33 -23.82
CA ALA A 671 26.86 24.72 -23.31
C ALA A 671 25.38 25.12 -23.34
N THR A 672 24.57 24.48 -24.14
CA THR A 672 23.16 24.89 -24.36
C THR A 672 22.22 24.02 -23.52
N ALA A 673 22.78 23.03 -22.72
CA ALA A 673 21.89 22.08 -22.02
C ALA A 673 21.64 22.58 -20.58
N PRO A 674 20.41 22.19 -20.05
CA PRO A 674 20.17 22.49 -18.63
C PRO A 674 21.11 21.69 -17.71
N LEU A 675 21.58 22.41 -16.65
CA LEU A 675 22.47 21.70 -15.73
C LEU A 675 21.66 21.00 -14.62
N PRO A 676 22.15 19.76 -14.39
CA PRO A 676 21.47 19.10 -13.28
C PRO A 676 21.62 19.88 -11.96
N ALA A 677 20.50 19.95 -11.26
CA ALA A 677 20.57 20.64 -9.94
C ALA A 677 21.52 19.90 -8.99
N ALA A 678 21.57 18.59 -9.05
CA ALA A 678 22.49 17.80 -8.19
C ALA A 678 22.56 16.36 -8.72
N ILE A 679 23.77 15.80 -8.61
CA ILE A 679 23.97 14.35 -8.85
C ILE A 679 24.52 13.73 -7.56
N VAL A 680 23.70 12.79 -7.04
CA VAL A 680 24.12 12.25 -5.73
C VAL A 680 24.15 10.72 -5.84
N ALA A 681 25.39 10.19 -5.54
CA ALA A 681 25.51 8.72 -5.51
C ALA A 681 25.56 8.22 -4.06
N CYS A 682 24.72 7.25 -3.80
CA CYS A 682 24.74 6.59 -2.49
C CYS A 682 25.27 5.16 -2.66
N VAL A 683 26.42 4.95 -1.91
CA VAL A 683 27.09 3.67 -2.23
C VAL A 683 27.57 3.03 -0.91
N PRO A 684 27.73 1.68 -1.03
CA PRO A 684 28.24 1.00 0.18
C PRO A 684 29.74 1.26 0.39
N LYS A 685 30.10 1.16 1.66
CA LYS A 685 31.54 1.35 1.98
C LYS A 685 32.32 0.06 1.66
N LYS A 686 31.64 -1.10 1.95
CA LYS A 686 32.28 -2.39 1.64
C LYS A 686 31.35 -3.24 0.77
N VAL A 687 31.99 -4.03 -0.13
CA VAL A 687 31.19 -4.91 -1.00
C VAL A 687 31.77 -6.32 -0.93
N HIS A 688 30.86 -7.20 -1.06
CA HIS A 688 31.33 -8.59 -1.04
C HIS A 688 31.71 -9.05 -2.46
N VAL A 689 33.04 -9.54 -2.48
CA VAL A 689 33.49 -10.08 -3.77
C VAL A 689 33.69 -11.59 -3.63
N GLU A 690 33.04 -12.34 -4.60
CA GLU A 690 33.09 -13.82 -4.52
C GLU A 690 34.55 -14.31 -4.43
N GLY A 691 34.87 -15.14 -3.31
CA GLY A 691 36.21 -15.77 -3.23
C GLY A 691 37.17 -14.91 -2.39
N MET A 692 36.86 -13.50 -2.19
CA MET A 692 37.82 -12.60 -1.52
C MET A 692 37.14 -11.96 -0.29
N GLY A 693 35.76 -12.30 -0.08
CA GLY A 693 35.02 -11.73 1.08
C GLY A 693 34.74 -10.23 0.91
N GLU A 694 34.60 -9.42 1.99
CA GLU A 694 34.21 -7.99 1.95
C GLU A 694 35.43 -7.12 1.61
N THR A 695 35.32 -6.38 0.54
CA THR A 695 36.38 -5.45 0.13
C THR A 695 35.84 -4.01 0.09
N GLU A 696 36.87 -3.07 0.20
CA GLU A 696 36.47 -1.64 0.17
C GLU A 696 36.00 -1.23 -1.24
N PHE A 697 34.82 -0.53 -1.22
CA PHE A 697 34.29 -0.05 -2.52
C PHE A 697 34.77 1.38 -2.78
N LYS A 698 35.56 1.49 -3.83
CA LYS A 698 36.11 2.84 -4.13
C LYS A 698 35.42 3.41 -5.38
N ILE A 699 35.06 4.69 -5.20
CA ILE A 699 34.40 5.36 -6.35
C ILE A 699 34.75 6.85 -6.28
N SER A 700 34.99 7.43 -7.54
CA SER A 700 35.33 8.88 -7.57
C SER A 700 34.33 9.62 -8.47
N PRO A 701 34.06 10.88 -8.19
CA PRO A 701 33.13 11.68 -9.00
C PRO A 701 33.53 11.70 -10.48
N ASN A 702 34.85 11.65 -10.80
CA ASN A 702 35.27 11.70 -12.22
C ASN A 702 34.89 10.41 -12.95
N GLU A 703 34.93 9.35 -12.17
CA GLU A 703 34.51 8.07 -12.80
C GLU A 703 33.03 8.09 -13.17
N ILE A 704 32.23 8.71 -12.34
CA ILE A 704 30.78 8.80 -12.65
C ILE A 704 30.56 9.66 -13.89
N THR A 705 31.30 10.72 -13.92
CA THR A 705 31.15 11.61 -15.10
C THR A 705 31.63 10.89 -16.36
N ASP A 706 32.74 10.14 -16.24
CA ASP A 706 33.25 9.39 -17.40
C ASP A 706 32.22 8.36 -17.88
N ALA A 707 31.59 7.66 -16.91
CA ALA A 707 30.56 6.68 -17.29
C ALA A 707 29.38 7.36 -18.03
N MET A 708 29.04 8.53 -17.59
CA MET A 708 27.96 9.27 -18.28
C MET A 708 28.38 9.66 -19.70
N LYS A 709 29.63 10.14 -19.79
CA LYS A 709 30.11 10.55 -21.13
C LYS A 709 30.18 9.35 -22.07
N ALA A 710 30.60 8.24 -21.45
CA ALA A 710 30.65 7.03 -22.28
C ALA A 710 29.25 6.66 -22.80
N GLY A 711 28.26 6.72 -21.92
CA GLY A 711 26.87 6.44 -22.35
C GLY A 711 26.41 7.39 -23.46
N LEU A 712 26.95 8.65 -23.43
CA LEU A 712 26.53 9.65 -24.42
C LEU A 712 27.17 9.37 -25.78
N GLU A 713 28.32 8.64 -25.84
CA GLU A 713 29.07 8.46 -27.11
C GLU A 713 28.68 7.13 -27.77
N GLU A 714 28.07 6.23 -27.01
CA GLU A 714 27.68 4.94 -27.61
C GLU A 714 26.57 5.11 -28.65
N PRO A 715 26.60 4.27 -29.71
CA PRO A 715 25.60 4.43 -30.78
C PRO A 715 24.22 3.94 -30.33
N ILE A 716 23.21 4.80 -30.76
CA ILE A 716 21.82 4.40 -30.39
C ILE A 716 21.05 4.09 -31.67
N GLU A 717 20.18 3.08 -31.58
CA GLU A 717 19.31 2.76 -32.73
C GLU A 717 17.84 2.94 -32.34
N ALA A 718 17.12 3.11 -33.49
CA ALA A 718 15.68 3.30 -33.23
C ALA A 718 15.04 1.97 -32.77
N GLU A 719 13.94 2.28 -32.03
CA GLU A 719 13.24 1.08 -31.52
C GLU A 719 12.23 0.55 -32.55
N PRO A 720 12.26 -0.95 -32.55
CA PRO A 720 11.27 -1.50 -33.49
C PRO A 720 9.84 -1.44 -32.90
N GLU A 721 8.90 -1.21 -33.79
CA GLU A 721 7.50 -1.20 -33.32
C GLU A 721 7.02 -2.63 -33.02
N LEU A 722 6.51 -2.79 -31.75
CA LEU A 722 6.02 -4.13 -31.35
C LEU A 722 4.50 -4.24 -31.60
N GLU A 723 4.16 -5.34 -32.15
CA GLU A 723 2.70 -5.58 -32.36
C GLU A 723 2.09 -6.18 -31.08
N VAL A 724 0.98 -5.47 -30.64
CA VAL A 724 0.34 -5.92 -29.39
C VAL A 724 -0.88 -6.79 -29.75
N PRO A 725 -0.86 -7.94 -29.13
CA PRO A 725 -2.02 -8.81 -29.43
C PRO A 725 -3.31 -8.27 -28.83
N LYS A 726 -4.40 -8.43 -29.62
CA LYS A 726 -5.72 -7.98 -29.09
C LYS A 726 -6.31 -9.03 -28.15
N GLU A 727 -6.05 -10.26 -28.50
CA GLU A 727 -6.51 -11.36 -27.62
C GLU A 727 -5.40 -12.40 -27.48
N LEU A 728 -5.36 -13.00 -26.27
CA LEU A 728 -4.32 -14.04 -26.08
C LEU A 728 -4.83 -15.41 -26.49
N ILE A 729 -6.17 -15.56 -26.43
CA ILE A 729 -6.83 -16.78 -26.93
C ILE A 729 -7.90 -16.38 -27.94
N THR A 730 -7.76 -16.95 -29.20
CA THR A 730 -8.72 -16.57 -30.26
C THR A 730 -10.07 -17.27 -30.04
N SER A 731 -11.09 -16.71 -30.58
CA SER A 731 -12.45 -17.28 -30.43
C SER A 731 -12.53 -18.70 -31.02
N SER A 732 -11.79 -18.94 -32.11
CA SER A 732 -11.81 -20.30 -32.70
C SER A 732 -11.13 -21.31 -31.78
N GLN A 733 -9.99 -20.83 -31.17
CA GLN A 733 -9.30 -21.74 -30.22
C GLN A 733 -10.18 -22.02 -28.99
N LEU A 734 -10.85 -21.06 -28.54
CA LEU A 734 -11.73 -21.23 -27.36
C LEU A 734 -12.87 -22.20 -27.67
N GLN A 735 -13.45 -22.09 -28.87
CA GLN A 735 -14.55 -23.01 -29.23
C GLN A 735 -14.06 -24.47 -29.31
N GLU A 736 -12.87 -24.57 -29.80
CA GLU A 736 -12.30 -25.93 -29.86
C GLU A 736 -12.07 -26.49 -28.45
N LEU A 737 -11.58 -25.63 -27.59
CA LEU A 737 -11.36 -26.08 -26.22
C LEU A 737 -12.68 -26.45 -25.52
N ARG A 738 -13.73 -25.77 -25.84
CA ARG A 738 -15.04 -26.09 -25.22
C ARG A 738 -15.57 -27.43 -25.71
N LEU A 739 -15.29 -27.62 -27.01
CA LEU A 739 -15.81 -28.89 -27.57
C LEU A 739 -15.02 -30.07 -27.00
N GLN A 740 -13.78 -29.76 -26.72
CA GLN A 740 -12.93 -30.87 -26.26
C GLN A 740 -13.14 -31.13 -24.76
N ARG A 741 -13.37 -30.11 -23.96
CA ARG A 741 -13.31 -30.31 -22.49
C ARG A 741 -14.72 -30.29 -21.90
N ARG A 742 -15.72 -29.88 -22.66
CA ARG A 742 -17.15 -29.86 -22.24
C ARG A 742 -17.29 -29.38 -20.79
N PRO A 743 -16.91 -28.11 -20.51
CA PRO A 743 -16.95 -27.57 -19.15
C PRO A 743 -18.39 -27.39 -18.64
N SER A 744 -18.61 -27.81 -17.39
CA SER A 744 -19.95 -27.62 -16.80
C SER A 744 -19.81 -27.47 -15.28
N PHE A 745 -20.95 -26.93 -14.69
CA PHE A 745 -20.97 -26.85 -13.21
C PHE A 745 -21.48 -28.18 -12.63
N ILE A 746 -20.67 -28.63 -11.58
CA ILE A 746 -21.09 -29.90 -10.92
C ILE A 746 -21.65 -29.59 -9.53
N PRO A 747 -22.43 -30.60 -8.95
CA PRO A 747 -23.03 -30.37 -7.63
C PRO A 747 -21.97 -30.26 -6.53
N LEU A 748 -22.13 -29.23 -5.46
CA LEU A 748 -21.16 -28.91 -4.39
C LEU A 748 -21.12 -30.01 -3.34
N SER A 749 -22.25 -30.76 -3.14
CA SER A 749 -22.28 -31.89 -2.18
C SER A 749 -23.21 -32.98 -2.70
N GLN A 750 -22.85 -34.23 -2.41
CA GLN A 750 -23.62 -35.43 -2.83
C GLN A 750 -25.04 -35.41 -2.25
N GLU A 751 -25.29 -34.44 -1.27
CA GLU A 751 -26.59 -34.37 -0.56
C GLU A 751 -27.47 -33.26 -1.12
N THR A 752 -26.89 -32.25 -1.85
CA THR A 752 -27.65 -31.12 -2.43
C THR A 752 -27.45 -31.12 -3.94
N ASN A 753 -28.32 -31.77 -4.77
CA ASN A 753 -28.25 -31.80 -6.25
C ASN A 753 -28.13 -30.39 -6.85
N ALA A 754 -27.79 -29.33 -5.92
CA ALA A 754 -27.76 -27.97 -6.48
C ALA A 754 -26.35 -27.67 -7.01
N THR A 755 -26.23 -27.38 -8.29
CA THR A 755 -24.93 -27.08 -8.97
C THR A 755 -24.41 -25.70 -8.59
N LYS A 756 -25.35 -24.98 -7.93
CA LYS A 756 -25.00 -23.60 -7.55
C LYS A 756 -25.74 -23.25 -6.24
N VAL A 757 -24.93 -22.64 -5.30
CA VAL A 757 -25.55 -22.26 -4.02
C VAL A 757 -25.38 -20.74 -3.84
N HIS A 758 -26.56 -20.06 -3.83
CA HIS A 758 -26.53 -18.59 -3.66
C HIS A 758 -27.08 -18.22 -2.27
N ASP A 759 -26.22 -17.50 -1.59
CA ASP A 759 -26.70 -16.99 -0.28
C ASP A 759 -27.23 -15.55 -0.41
N LYS A 760 -28.52 -15.33 -0.07
CA LYS A 760 -29.20 -14.03 -0.32
C LYS A 760 -28.68 -12.97 0.65
N GLU A 761 -28.21 -13.38 1.85
CA GLU A 761 -27.78 -12.38 2.84
C GLU A 761 -26.41 -11.79 2.48
N THR A 762 -25.55 -12.68 2.09
CA THR A 762 -24.18 -12.18 1.80
C THR A 762 -24.03 -11.85 0.32
N GLY A 763 -24.94 -12.40 -0.54
CA GLY A 763 -24.85 -12.14 -2.00
C GLY A 763 -23.74 -13.01 -2.64
N ILE A 764 -23.25 -14.03 -1.97
CA ILE A 764 -22.13 -14.85 -2.46
C ILE A 764 -22.70 -16.08 -3.18
N THR A 765 -22.06 -16.33 -4.31
CA THR A 765 -22.47 -17.53 -5.08
C THR A 765 -21.29 -18.50 -5.15
N GLN A 766 -21.62 -19.81 -4.78
CA GLN A 766 -20.56 -20.82 -4.83
C GLN A 766 -20.90 -21.88 -5.89
N CYS A 767 -19.82 -22.18 -6.68
CA CYS A 767 -20.01 -23.24 -7.69
C CYS A 767 -18.71 -24.03 -7.85
N ARG A 768 -18.93 -25.25 -8.41
CA ARG A 768 -17.74 -26.09 -8.66
C ARG A 768 -17.73 -26.55 -10.12
N LEU A 769 -16.53 -26.44 -10.74
CA LEU A 769 -16.42 -26.76 -12.18
C LEU A 769 -16.16 -28.26 -12.35
N SER A 770 -16.49 -28.81 -13.55
CA SER A 770 -16.32 -30.26 -13.82
C SER A 770 -14.85 -30.67 -13.76
N ASN A 771 -13.96 -29.64 -13.90
CA ASN A 771 -12.52 -29.99 -13.78
C ASN A 771 -12.03 -29.90 -12.34
N GLY A 772 -12.94 -29.65 -11.33
CA GLY A 772 -12.60 -29.79 -9.90
C GLY A 772 -12.27 -28.43 -9.27
N ILE A 773 -12.19 -27.28 -10.01
CA ILE A 773 -11.82 -25.97 -9.43
C ILE A 773 -13.05 -25.32 -8.78
N PRO A 774 -12.87 -25.03 -7.53
CA PRO A 774 -13.97 -24.31 -6.87
C PRO A 774 -13.96 -22.81 -7.20
N ILE A 775 -15.25 -22.33 -7.34
CA ILE A 775 -15.37 -20.89 -7.68
C ILE A 775 -16.30 -20.22 -6.69
N ASN A 776 -15.81 -19.00 -6.21
CA ASN A 776 -16.68 -18.12 -5.41
C ASN A 776 -16.75 -16.71 -6.02
N TYR A 777 -18.01 -16.26 -6.22
CA TYR A 777 -18.02 -14.87 -6.72
C TYR A 777 -19.16 -14.09 -6.07
N LYS A 778 -18.93 -12.79 -6.01
CA LYS A 778 -19.97 -11.87 -5.51
C LYS A 778 -20.12 -10.67 -6.46
N ILE A 779 -21.39 -10.47 -6.74
CA ILE A 779 -21.65 -9.29 -7.60
C ILE A 779 -21.84 -8.06 -6.70
N SER A 780 -20.93 -7.12 -6.94
CA SER A 780 -20.97 -5.89 -6.13
C SER A 780 -20.94 -4.65 -7.03
N ARG A 781 -21.81 -3.67 -6.61
CA ARG A 781 -21.85 -2.44 -7.44
C ARG A 781 -21.17 -1.28 -6.72
N THR A 782 -20.42 -1.66 -5.66
CA THR A 782 -19.78 -0.59 -4.87
C THR A 782 -18.68 0.09 -5.71
N GLU A 783 -17.92 -0.78 -6.45
CA GLU A 783 -16.94 -0.19 -7.40
C GLU A 783 -17.41 -0.39 -8.83
N ALA A 784 -17.92 0.75 -9.40
CA ALA A 784 -18.57 0.64 -10.72
C ALA A 784 -17.54 0.24 -11.79
N GLN A 785 -17.95 -0.73 -12.62
CA GLN A 785 -17.23 -1.15 -13.83
C GLN A 785 -15.83 -1.68 -13.48
N GLY A 786 -15.61 -2.09 -12.26
CA GLY A 786 -14.32 -2.69 -11.85
C GLY A 786 -14.55 -4.07 -11.21
N GLY A 787 -13.47 -4.88 -11.37
CA GLY A 787 -13.57 -6.22 -10.76
C GLY A 787 -12.18 -6.71 -10.30
N VAL A 788 -12.26 -7.58 -9.26
CA VAL A 788 -10.99 -8.18 -8.78
C VAL A 788 -11.18 -9.71 -8.76
N MET A 789 -10.06 -10.39 -9.12
CA MET A 789 -10.08 -11.86 -9.17
C MET A 789 -8.83 -12.40 -8.48
N ARG A 790 -9.10 -13.52 -7.65
CA ARG A 790 -7.93 -14.07 -6.94
C ARG A 790 -7.95 -15.60 -7.07
N LEU A 791 -6.76 -16.06 -7.55
CA LEU A 791 -6.53 -17.52 -7.51
C LEU A 791 -5.65 -17.88 -6.30
N ILE A 792 -6.18 -18.87 -5.52
CA ILE A 792 -5.40 -19.30 -4.35
C ILE A 792 -5.10 -20.79 -4.48
N VAL A 793 -3.83 -21.02 -4.30
CA VAL A 793 -3.42 -22.44 -4.32
C VAL A 793 -2.81 -22.79 -2.95
N GLY A 794 -3.38 -23.91 -2.33
CA GLY A 794 -2.96 -24.29 -0.96
C GLY A 794 -1.58 -24.98 -0.98
N GLY A 795 -0.72 -24.80 0.09
CA GLY A 795 0.57 -25.50 0.23
C GLY A 795 1.71 -24.50 0.49
N GLY A 796 1.83 -23.45 -0.39
CA GLY A 796 2.90 -22.43 -0.23
C GLY A 796 4.24 -23.07 0.16
N ARG A 797 4.95 -22.39 1.04
CA ARG A 797 6.31 -22.84 1.38
C ARG A 797 6.26 -24.02 2.36
N ALA A 798 5.08 -24.20 2.90
CA ALA A 798 4.95 -25.30 3.88
C ALA A 798 5.15 -26.67 3.19
N THR A 799 5.14 -26.70 1.86
CA THR A 799 5.24 -27.99 1.14
C THR A 799 6.71 -28.29 0.84
N GLU A 800 7.58 -27.37 1.21
CA GLU A 800 8.99 -27.56 0.86
C GLU A 800 9.59 -28.66 1.74
N SER A 801 10.41 -29.44 1.09
CA SER A 801 11.20 -30.45 1.83
C SER A 801 12.58 -29.92 2.23
N SER A 802 13.34 -30.72 2.98
CA SER A 802 14.67 -30.25 3.42
C SER A 802 15.60 -30.00 2.22
N GLU A 803 15.31 -30.67 1.10
CA GLU A 803 16.20 -30.52 -0.07
C GLU A 803 15.66 -29.43 -1.02
N SER A 804 14.42 -28.88 -0.72
CA SER A 804 13.86 -27.89 -1.67
C SER A 804 13.58 -26.58 -0.94
N LYS A 805 14.44 -26.30 0.05
CA LYS A 805 14.18 -25.05 0.83
C LYS A 805 14.33 -23.83 -0.08
N GLY A 806 13.32 -23.02 -0.05
CA GLY A 806 13.36 -21.75 -0.83
C GLY A 806 12.86 -21.96 -2.26
N ALA A 807 12.51 -23.24 -2.64
CA ALA A 807 12.15 -23.54 -4.05
C ALA A 807 10.83 -22.84 -4.44
N VAL A 808 9.86 -22.72 -3.47
CA VAL A 808 8.55 -22.15 -3.85
C VAL A 808 8.68 -20.63 -4.04
N VAL A 809 9.30 -19.95 -3.07
CA VAL A 809 9.36 -18.46 -3.19
C VAL A 809 10.23 -18.08 -4.40
N VAL A 810 11.32 -18.87 -4.68
CA VAL A 810 12.16 -18.56 -5.86
C VAL A 810 11.40 -18.96 -7.14
N GLY A 811 10.73 -20.06 -7.04
CA GLY A 811 9.94 -20.52 -8.22
C GLY A 811 8.84 -19.52 -8.61
N VAL A 812 8.05 -19.03 -7.61
CA VAL A 812 6.96 -18.06 -7.91
C VAL A 812 7.56 -16.78 -8.49
N ARG A 813 8.64 -16.38 -7.95
CA ARG A 813 9.28 -15.16 -8.50
C ARG A 813 9.81 -15.42 -9.91
N THR A 814 10.34 -16.66 -10.13
CA THR A 814 10.84 -16.98 -11.48
C THR A 814 9.70 -16.88 -12.51
N LEU A 815 8.57 -17.37 -12.12
CA LEU A 815 7.42 -17.29 -13.04
C LEU A 815 6.98 -15.83 -13.25
N SER A 816 6.98 -15.05 -12.21
CA SER A 816 6.57 -13.63 -12.32
C SER A 816 7.57 -12.83 -13.15
N GLU A 817 8.83 -13.16 -13.00
CA GLU A 817 9.87 -12.41 -13.74
C GLU A 817 9.89 -12.83 -15.22
N GLY A 818 9.51 -14.09 -15.45
CA GLY A 818 9.51 -14.57 -16.87
C GLY A 818 8.44 -13.86 -17.70
N GLY A 819 7.22 -13.70 -17.16
CA GLY A 819 6.14 -12.86 -17.75
C GLY A 819 5.78 -13.33 -19.16
N ARG A 820 6.31 -14.47 -19.66
CA ARG A 820 5.97 -15.00 -21.00
C ARG A 820 4.92 -16.11 -20.86
N VAL A 821 3.92 -15.98 -21.78
CA VAL A 821 2.90 -17.05 -21.77
C VAL A 821 2.70 -17.53 -23.22
N GLY A 822 2.74 -18.93 -23.39
CA GLY A 822 2.53 -19.48 -24.75
C GLY A 822 3.57 -18.93 -25.73
N ASN A 823 3.08 -18.36 -26.85
CA ASN A 823 4.02 -17.85 -27.88
C ASN A 823 4.16 -16.33 -27.78
N PHE A 824 3.66 -15.81 -26.69
CA PHE A 824 3.71 -14.35 -26.57
C PHE A 824 4.88 -13.96 -25.66
N SER A 825 5.59 -12.97 -26.19
CA SER A 825 6.75 -12.51 -25.40
C SER A 825 6.30 -11.72 -24.15
N ARG A 826 7.16 -11.53 -23.23
CA ARG A 826 6.84 -10.76 -22.00
C ARG A 826 6.37 -9.34 -22.35
N GLU A 827 7.05 -8.75 -23.34
CA GLU A 827 6.68 -7.37 -23.73
C GLU A 827 5.25 -7.31 -24.29
N GLN A 828 4.94 -8.33 -25.04
CA GLN A 828 3.56 -8.34 -25.61
C GLN A 828 2.52 -8.53 -24.51
N VAL A 829 2.83 -9.34 -23.54
CA VAL A 829 1.84 -9.61 -22.47
C VAL A 829 1.67 -8.36 -21.60
N GLU A 830 2.77 -7.69 -21.32
CA GLU A 830 2.66 -6.46 -20.48
C GLU A 830 1.87 -5.37 -21.21
N LEU A 831 2.16 -5.28 -22.52
CA LEU A 831 1.38 -4.27 -23.28
C LEU A 831 -0.09 -4.67 -23.37
N PHE A 832 -0.30 -5.98 -23.49
CA PHE A 832 -1.71 -6.47 -23.47
C PHE A 832 -2.39 -6.08 -22.15
N CYS A 833 -1.72 -6.19 -21.01
CA CYS A 833 -2.32 -5.85 -19.71
C CYS A 833 -2.55 -4.33 -19.60
N VAL A 834 -1.61 -3.49 -20.16
CA VAL A 834 -1.79 -2.02 -20.11
C VAL A 834 -2.99 -1.62 -20.97
N ASN A 835 -3.19 -2.34 -22.11
CA ASN A 835 -4.31 -1.96 -23.02
C ASN A 835 -5.66 -2.31 -22.41
N HIS A 836 -5.58 -3.31 -21.56
CA HIS A 836 -6.88 -3.73 -21.01
C HIS A 836 -6.98 -3.33 -19.54
N LEU A 837 -5.99 -2.44 -19.04
CA LEU A 837 -5.97 -1.93 -17.65
C LEU A 837 -6.01 -3.08 -16.64
N ILE A 838 -5.16 -4.12 -16.89
CA ILE A 838 -5.10 -5.27 -15.97
C ILE A 838 -3.84 -5.12 -15.10
N ASN A 839 -4.14 -5.27 -13.82
CA ASN A 839 -3.01 -5.38 -12.89
C ASN A 839 -2.97 -6.79 -12.27
N CYS A 840 -1.77 -7.36 -12.49
CA CYS A 840 -1.67 -8.76 -12.01
C CYS A 840 -0.47 -8.90 -11.07
N SER A 841 -0.75 -9.61 -9.96
CA SER A 841 0.36 -9.84 -9.03
C SER A 841 0.36 -11.31 -8.60
N LEU A 842 1.66 -11.83 -8.54
CA LEU A 842 1.84 -13.25 -8.12
C LEU A 842 2.75 -13.30 -6.89
N GLU A 843 2.20 -13.93 -5.83
CA GLU A 843 2.99 -13.96 -4.59
C GLU A 843 2.82 -15.32 -3.91
N SER A 844 3.88 -15.59 -3.03
CA SER A 844 3.73 -16.84 -2.25
C SER A 844 3.89 -16.54 -0.76
N THR A 845 3.10 -17.29 0.04
CA THR A 845 3.23 -17.21 1.51
C THR A 845 3.65 -18.59 2.05
N GLU A 846 3.52 -18.60 3.42
CA GLU A 846 3.92 -19.91 4.01
C GLU A 846 2.85 -20.97 3.71
N GLU A 847 1.51 -20.52 3.45
CA GLU A 847 0.45 -21.54 3.30
C GLU A 847 -0.13 -21.53 1.89
N PHE A 848 0.34 -20.36 1.03
CA PHE A 848 -0.40 -20.37 -0.25
C PHE A 848 0.46 -19.68 -1.31
N ILE A 849 0.07 -20.08 -2.55
CA ILE A 849 0.45 -19.28 -3.73
C ILE A 849 -0.79 -18.54 -4.26
N CYS A 850 -0.53 -17.21 -4.46
CA CYS A 850 -1.74 -16.43 -4.83
C CYS A 850 -1.43 -15.56 -6.06
N MET A 851 -2.47 -15.68 -6.96
CA MET A 851 -2.44 -14.73 -8.10
C MET A 851 -3.66 -13.82 -8.09
N GLU A 852 -3.37 -12.49 -8.05
CA GLU A 852 -4.49 -11.53 -7.93
C GLU A 852 -4.56 -10.63 -9.18
N PHE A 853 -5.83 -10.45 -9.65
CA PHE A 853 -6.05 -9.58 -10.84
C PHE A 853 -7.00 -8.44 -10.47
N ARG A 854 -6.56 -7.29 -10.86
CA ARG A 854 -7.50 -6.16 -10.89
C ARG A 854 -7.76 -5.72 -12.34
N PHE A 855 -9.13 -5.68 -12.63
CA PHE A 855 -9.40 -5.38 -14.05
C PHE A 855 -10.64 -4.50 -14.17
N THR A 856 -10.82 -4.00 -15.46
CA THR A 856 -12.02 -3.17 -15.74
C THR A 856 -13.00 -3.99 -16.60
N LEU A 857 -14.35 -3.73 -16.38
CA LEU A 857 -15.35 -4.49 -17.17
C LEU A 857 -15.56 -3.84 -18.54
N ARG A 858 -14.90 -2.79 -18.84
CA ARG A 858 -15.04 -2.14 -20.16
C ARG A 858 -14.05 -2.77 -21.16
N ASP A 859 -14.46 -2.74 -22.42
CA ASP A 859 -13.62 -3.21 -23.54
C ASP A 859 -13.12 -4.64 -23.30
N ASN A 860 -13.88 -5.39 -22.61
CA ASN A 860 -13.60 -6.83 -22.45
C ASN A 860 -12.41 -7.07 -21.52
N GLY A 861 -12.16 -6.07 -20.55
CA GLY A 861 -11.05 -6.21 -19.60
C GLY A 861 -11.17 -7.48 -18.75
N MET A 862 -12.44 -7.80 -18.40
CA MET A 862 -12.64 -9.02 -17.57
C MET A 862 -12.25 -10.27 -18.35
N ARG A 863 -12.69 -10.32 -19.53
CA ARG A 863 -12.33 -11.50 -20.35
C ARG A 863 -10.82 -11.60 -20.57
N ALA A 864 -10.17 -10.43 -20.81
CA ALA A 864 -8.72 -10.42 -21.00
C ALA A 864 -8.00 -10.96 -19.75
N ALA A 865 -8.55 -10.55 -18.53
CA ALA A 865 -7.91 -11.06 -17.29
C ALA A 865 -8.05 -12.58 -17.18
N PHE A 866 -9.22 -13.10 -17.63
CA PHE A 866 -9.42 -14.57 -17.58
C PHE A 866 -8.53 -15.26 -18.62
N GLN A 867 -8.31 -14.60 -19.75
CA GLN A 867 -7.42 -15.21 -20.76
C GLN A 867 -6.00 -15.36 -20.21
N LEU A 868 -5.61 -14.25 -19.53
CA LEU A 868 -4.24 -14.29 -19.01
C LEU A 868 -4.10 -15.38 -17.94
N LEU A 869 -5.12 -15.45 -17.06
CA LEU A 869 -5.04 -16.51 -16.04
C LEU A 869 -5.04 -17.90 -16.70
N HIS A 870 -5.87 -18.04 -17.74
CA HIS A 870 -5.89 -19.34 -18.46
C HIS A 870 -4.51 -19.66 -19.05
N MET A 871 -3.89 -18.68 -19.60
CA MET A 871 -2.59 -18.92 -20.25
C MET A 871 -1.52 -19.26 -19.21
N VAL A 872 -1.61 -18.60 -18.08
CA VAL A 872 -0.59 -18.87 -17.06
C VAL A 872 -0.76 -20.29 -16.53
N LEU A 873 -2.00 -20.76 -16.47
CA LEU A 873 -2.22 -22.11 -15.90
C LEU A 873 -1.90 -23.19 -16.94
N GLU A 874 -2.02 -22.92 -18.28
CA GLU A 874 -1.89 -24.02 -19.27
C GLU A 874 -0.57 -23.89 -20.05
N HIS A 875 -0.22 -22.62 -20.16
CA HIS A 875 0.91 -22.46 -21.10
C HIS A 875 1.98 -21.57 -20.47
N SER A 876 2.30 -21.92 -19.14
CA SER A 876 3.35 -21.07 -18.52
C SER A 876 4.73 -21.44 -19.06
N VAL A 877 5.54 -20.41 -19.29
CA VAL A 877 6.92 -20.63 -19.80
C VAL A 877 7.91 -20.24 -18.69
N TRP A 878 8.91 -21.18 -18.46
CA TRP A 878 9.92 -20.91 -17.40
C TRP A 878 11.29 -20.68 -18.06
N LEU A 879 11.77 -19.53 -17.77
CA LEU A 879 13.01 -19.13 -18.46
C LEU A 879 14.19 -19.18 -17.48
N GLU A 880 15.38 -19.59 -18.02
CA GLU A 880 16.59 -19.70 -17.17
C GLU A 880 17.06 -18.33 -16.69
N ASP A 881 17.01 -17.38 -17.57
CA ASP A 881 17.46 -16.05 -17.15
C ASP A 881 16.59 -15.50 -16.02
N ALA A 882 15.24 -15.79 -16.12
CA ALA A 882 14.36 -15.35 -15.03
C ALA A 882 14.69 -16.06 -13.71
N PHE A 883 15.01 -17.27 -13.79
CA PHE A 883 15.41 -18.03 -12.58
C PHE A 883 16.68 -17.42 -11.97
N ASP A 884 17.64 -17.11 -12.78
CA ASP A 884 18.89 -16.54 -12.25
C ASP A 884 18.63 -15.19 -11.56
N ARG A 885 17.75 -14.44 -12.14
CA ARG A 885 17.44 -13.14 -11.52
C ARG A 885 16.72 -13.34 -10.17
N ALA A 886 15.78 -14.28 -10.22
CA ALA A 886 15.09 -14.55 -8.94
C ALA A 886 16.03 -15.03 -7.87
N ARG A 887 16.92 -15.90 -8.21
CA ARG A 887 17.91 -16.41 -7.23
C ARG A 887 18.81 -15.28 -6.72
N GLN A 888 19.30 -14.47 -7.62
CA GLN A 888 20.15 -13.33 -7.21
C GLN A 888 19.39 -12.35 -6.32
N LEU A 889 18.21 -12.18 -6.61
CA LEU A 889 17.38 -11.24 -5.80
C LEU A 889 17.31 -11.75 -4.36
N TYR A 890 17.06 -13.04 -4.16
CA TYR A 890 16.91 -13.52 -2.79
C TYR A 890 18.29 -13.64 -2.13
N LEU A 891 19.28 -13.85 -2.91
CA LEU A 891 20.63 -13.78 -2.32
C LEU A 891 20.94 -12.38 -1.80
N SER A 892 20.61 -11.40 -2.62
CA SER A 892 20.81 -10.01 -2.15
C SER A 892 20.00 -9.72 -0.88
N TYR A 893 18.74 -10.26 -0.86
CA TYR A 893 17.92 -10.07 0.35
C TYR A 893 18.62 -10.68 1.57
N TYR A 894 19.15 -11.85 1.36
CA TYR A 894 19.82 -12.51 2.50
C TYR A 894 21.05 -11.69 2.94
N ARG A 895 21.76 -11.11 2.12
CA ARG A 895 22.98 -10.38 2.48
C ARG A 895 22.65 -9.05 3.15
N SER A 896 21.44 -8.59 2.89
CA SER A 896 21.08 -7.28 3.46
C SER A 896 20.65 -7.41 4.92
N ILE A 897 20.51 -8.61 5.43
CA ILE A 897 19.94 -8.81 6.77
C ILE A 897 20.86 -8.21 7.83
N PRO A 898 22.16 -8.48 7.77
CA PRO A 898 23.02 -7.95 8.85
C PRO A 898 23.18 -6.43 8.74
N LYS A 899 22.61 -5.80 7.70
CA LYS A 899 22.79 -4.34 7.53
C LYS A 899 21.57 -3.59 8.05
N SER A 900 20.62 -4.33 8.46
CA SER A 900 19.43 -3.70 9.06
C SER A 900 19.22 -4.24 10.48
N LEU A 901 19.17 -3.20 11.42
CA LEU A 901 19.01 -3.61 12.83
C LEU A 901 17.70 -4.40 13.03
N GLU A 902 16.59 -3.93 12.47
CA GLU A 902 15.28 -4.60 12.65
C GLU A 902 15.27 -5.99 11.99
N ARG A 903 15.80 -6.05 10.80
CA ARG A 903 15.76 -7.35 10.08
C ARG A 903 16.67 -8.38 10.76
N SER A 904 17.82 -7.92 11.18
CA SER A 904 18.75 -8.86 11.86
C SER A 904 18.15 -9.38 13.16
N THR A 905 17.59 -8.47 13.93
CA THR A 905 16.99 -8.86 15.23
C THR A 905 15.81 -9.82 15.01
N ALA A 906 14.91 -9.50 14.05
CA ALA A 906 13.75 -10.39 13.79
C ALA A 906 14.21 -11.75 13.27
N HIS A 907 15.21 -11.71 12.40
CA HIS A 907 15.71 -12.97 11.83
C HIS A 907 16.26 -13.90 12.91
N LYS A 908 17.04 -13.38 13.81
CA LYS A 908 17.61 -14.21 14.90
C LYS A 908 16.52 -14.73 15.84
N LEU A 909 15.56 -13.84 16.06
CA LEU A 909 14.45 -14.30 16.93
C LEU A 909 13.70 -15.47 16.29
N MET A 910 13.41 -15.34 15.04
CA MET A 910 12.61 -16.40 14.39
C MET A 910 13.39 -17.71 14.35
N LEU A 911 14.69 -17.67 14.09
CA LEU A 911 15.48 -18.92 14.07
C LEU A 911 15.50 -19.57 15.44
N ALA A 912 15.57 -18.69 16.42
CA ALA A 912 15.59 -19.25 17.79
C ALA A 912 14.22 -19.85 18.15
N MET A 913 13.17 -19.23 17.62
CA MET A 913 11.81 -19.67 18.03
C MET A 913 11.38 -20.90 17.23
N LEU A 914 11.90 -21.09 15.99
CA LEU A 914 11.31 -22.14 15.14
C LEU A 914 12.37 -23.21 14.84
N ASP A 915 13.32 -23.33 15.62
CA ASP A 915 14.36 -24.39 15.57
C ASP A 915 15.08 -24.40 14.22
N GLY A 916 15.29 -23.15 13.68
CA GLY A 916 16.12 -23.03 12.45
C GLY A 916 15.32 -23.41 11.19
N ASP A 917 14.01 -23.49 11.26
CA ASP A 917 13.22 -23.80 10.05
C ASP A 917 13.24 -22.62 9.06
N GLU A 918 13.75 -22.90 7.86
CA GLU A 918 14.02 -21.83 6.89
C GLU A 918 12.74 -21.47 6.11
N ARG A 919 11.69 -22.22 6.35
CA ARG A 919 10.45 -21.90 5.62
C ARG A 919 9.87 -20.56 6.09
N PHE A 920 10.34 -20.07 7.17
CA PHE A 920 9.73 -18.83 7.70
C PHE A 920 10.76 -17.70 7.68
N VAL A 921 11.95 -18.03 7.10
CA VAL A 921 12.95 -16.96 6.93
C VAL A 921 13.47 -16.99 5.48
N GLU A 922 14.40 -15.93 5.20
CA GLU A 922 14.95 -15.96 3.83
C GLU A 922 15.84 -17.14 3.57
N PRO A 923 15.73 -17.73 2.24
CA PRO A 923 16.57 -18.91 1.94
C PRO A 923 18.07 -18.56 2.03
N THR A 924 18.82 -19.55 2.59
CA THR A 924 20.27 -19.35 2.76
C THR A 924 21.00 -19.52 1.41
N PRO A 925 22.19 -18.95 1.35
CA PRO A 925 22.97 -19.08 0.10
C PRO A 925 23.16 -20.55 -0.30
N ASN A 926 23.37 -21.43 0.69
CA ASN A 926 23.52 -22.86 0.36
C ASN A 926 22.23 -23.44 -0.25
N SER A 927 21.11 -23.05 0.34
CA SER A 927 19.84 -23.56 -0.21
C SER A 927 19.59 -23.01 -1.62
N LEU A 928 19.99 -21.80 -1.81
CA LEU A 928 19.75 -21.19 -3.14
C LEU A 928 20.64 -21.84 -4.20
N GLN A 929 21.85 -22.28 -3.80
CA GLN A 929 22.79 -22.89 -4.77
C GLN A 929 22.30 -24.29 -5.17
N ASN A 930 21.51 -24.86 -4.29
CA ASN A 930 21.05 -26.24 -4.57
C ASN A 930 19.82 -26.25 -5.48
N LEU A 931 19.27 -25.09 -5.79
CA LEU A 931 18.01 -25.06 -6.55
C LEU A 931 18.31 -25.04 -8.05
N THR A 932 17.51 -25.83 -8.77
CA THR A 932 17.55 -25.78 -10.25
C THR A 932 16.19 -25.32 -10.79
N LEU A 933 16.26 -24.83 -12.07
CA LEU A 933 15.00 -24.34 -12.67
C LEU A 933 13.92 -25.43 -12.63
N GLN A 934 14.31 -26.68 -12.83
CA GLN A 934 13.31 -27.77 -12.83
C GLN A 934 12.76 -27.99 -11.41
N SER A 935 13.62 -27.95 -10.47
CA SER A 935 13.17 -28.17 -9.07
C SER A 935 12.17 -27.09 -8.63
N VAL A 936 12.45 -25.82 -8.95
CA VAL A 936 11.53 -24.75 -8.49
C VAL A 936 10.22 -24.82 -9.29
N LYS A 937 10.37 -25.23 -10.58
CA LYS A 937 9.13 -25.38 -11.37
C LYS A 937 8.25 -26.49 -10.77
N ASP A 938 8.89 -27.57 -10.49
CA ASP A 938 8.09 -28.68 -9.93
C ASP A 938 7.51 -28.29 -8.57
N ALA A 939 8.27 -27.56 -7.77
CA ALA A 939 7.77 -27.16 -6.43
C ALA A 939 6.53 -26.27 -6.54
N VAL A 940 6.45 -25.45 -7.62
CA VAL A 940 5.30 -24.52 -7.74
C VAL A 940 4.16 -25.22 -8.51
N MET A 941 4.47 -25.89 -9.64
CA MET A 941 3.39 -26.35 -10.55
C MET A 941 2.76 -27.63 -9.99
N ASN A 942 3.49 -28.36 -9.10
CA ASN A 942 2.88 -29.56 -8.49
C ASN A 942 1.76 -29.20 -7.51
N GLN A 943 1.79 -27.94 -7.13
CA GLN A 943 0.72 -27.52 -6.21
C GLN A 943 -0.53 -27.06 -6.99
N PHE A 944 -0.43 -26.75 -8.30
CA PHE A 944 -1.59 -26.27 -9.11
C PHE A 944 -2.43 -27.48 -9.56
N VAL A 945 -3.20 -27.96 -8.57
CA VAL A 945 -4.11 -29.08 -8.85
C VAL A 945 -5.56 -28.61 -8.61
N GLY A 946 -6.51 -29.12 -9.50
CA GLY A 946 -7.91 -28.61 -9.52
C GLY A 946 -8.50 -28.54 -8.12
N ASN A 947 -8.38 -29.58 -7.26
CA ASN A 947 -9.04 -29.57 -5.93
C ASN A 947 -8.21 -28.79 -4.90
N ASN A 948 -6.99 -28.38 -5.27
CA ASN A 948 -6.13 -27.57 -4.36
C ASN A 948 -6.17 -26.08 -4.75
N MET A 949 -6.99 -25.79 -5.82
CA MET A 949 -7.12 -24.39 -6.23
C MET A 949 -8.53 -23.87 -5.90
N GLU A 950 -8.56 -22.59 -5.75
CA GLU A 950 -9.86 -21.89 -5.57
C GLU A 950 -9.76 -20.48 -6.16
N VAL A 951 -10.85 -20.18 -6.92
CA VAL A 951 -10.84 -18.83 -7.53
C VAL A 951 -12.01 -18.02 -6.96
N SER A 952 -11.66 -16.80 -6.45
CA SER A 952 -12.69 -15.88 -5.95
C SER A 952 -12.76 -14.62 -6.83
N ILE A 953 -14.02 -14.21 -7.07
CA ILE A 953 -14.18 -13.06 -7.99
C ILE A 953 -15.23 -12.11 -7.40
N VAL A 954 -14.88 -10.76 -7.43
CA VAL A 954 -15.86 -9.77 -6.95
C VAL A 954 -15.84 -8.57 -7.92
N GLY A 955 -17.06 -8.17 -8.33
CA GLY A 955 -17.05 -6.98 -9.23
C GLY A 955 -18.47 -6.66 -9.70
N ASP A 956 -18.56 -5.63 -10.55
CA ASP A 956 -19.86 -5.12 -11.08
C ASP A 956 -20.17 -5.80 -12.42
N PHE A 957 -20.47 -7.07 -12.40
CA PHE A 957 -20.83 -7.78 -13.66
C PHE A 957 -22.14 -8.53 -13.45
N SER A 958 -22.71 -8.91 -14.66
CA SER A 958 -23.95 -9.71 -14.57
C SER A 958 -23.61 -11.20 -14.39
N GLU A 959 -24.55 -11.84 -13.89
CA GLU A 959 -24.32 -13.28 -13.63
C GLU A 959 -24.04 -14.04 -14.93
N GLU A 960 -24.66 -13.70 -15.99
CA GLU A 960 -24.45 -14.40 -17.29
C GLU A 960 -23.03 -14.13 -17.82
N GLU A 961 -22.58 -12.93 -17.64
CA GLU A 961 -21.25 -12.56 -18.18
C GLU A 961 -20.14 -13.30 -17.42
N ILE A 962 -20.21 -13.31 -16.13
CA ILE A 962 -19.12 -13.91 -15.33
C ILE A 962 -19.14 -15.44 -15.52
N GLU A 963 -20.35 -16.02 -15.57
CA GLU A 963 -20.41 -17.49 -15.70
C GLU A 963 -19.90 -17.93 -17.08
N SER A 964 -20.27 -17.15 -18.02
CA SER A 964 -19.71 -17.47 -19.35
C SER A 964 -18.18 -17.41 -19.34
N CYS A 965 -17.59 -16.41 -18.68
CA CYS A 965 -16.12 -16.30 -18.63
C CYS A 965 -15.50 -17.45 -17.83
N ILE A 966 -16.22 -17.80 -16.75
CA ILE A 966 -15.70 -18.90 -15.90
C ILE A 966 -15.66 -20.20 -16.72
N LEU A 967 -16.72 -20.46 -17.49
CA LEU A 967 -16.77 -21.72 -18.26
C LEU A 967 -15.82 -21.66 -19.45
N ASP A 968 -15.70 -20.46 -19.99
CA ASP A 968 -14.88 -20.36 -21.21
C ASP A 968 -13.39 -20.50 -20.87
N TYR A 969 -13.03 -20.01 -19.72
CA TYR A 969 -11.56 -19.91 -19.54
C TYR A 969 -11.13 -20.79 -18.36
N LEU A 970 -11.82 -20.73 -17.30
CA LEU A 970 -11.38 -21.58 -16.15
C LEU A 970 -11.89 -23.00 -16.32
N GLY A 971 -13.09 -23.18 -17.00
CA GLY A 971 -13.67 -24.53 -17.19
C GLY A 971 -12.87 -25.34 -18.21
N THR A 972 -12.07 -24.59 -19.01
CA THR A 972 -11.38 -25.32 -20.09
C THR A 972 -9.92 -25.56 -19.69
N VAL A 973 -9.64 -25.25 -18.47
CA VAL A 973 -8.27 -25.56 -18.01
C VAL A 973 -8.12 -27.06 -17.84
N GLY A 974 -6.99 -27.67 -18.45
CA GLY A 974 -6.76 -29.13 -18.39
C GLY A 974 -6.94 -29.69 -16.97
N ALA A 975 -7.62 -31.00 -16.86
CA ALA A 975 -7.85 -31.65 -15.55
C ALA A 975 -6.52 -31.77 -14.78
N PRO A 976 -6.31 -30.97 -13.68
CA PRO A 976 -5.06 -31.06 -12.89
C PRO A 976 -4.77 -32.49 -12.45
N ARG A 977 -3.49 -33.09 -12.72
CA ARG A 977 -2.94 -34.39 -12.24
C ARG A 977 -3.54 -34.77 -10.89
N ASN A 978 -4.56 -35.79 -10.84
CA ASN A 978 -5.04 -36.38 -9.57
C ASN A 978 -3.87 -36.87 -8.71
N SER A 979 -3.12 -35.95 -8.00
CA SER A 979 -2.20 -36.70 -7.11
C SER A 979 -2.87 -37.02 -5.78
N GLU A 980 -3.63 -38.08 -5.70
CA GLU A 980 -3.99 -38.71 -4.40
C GLU A 980 -2.87 -38.56 -3.38
N SER A 981 -2.02 -37.38 -3.40
CA SER A 981 -1.06 -37.46 -2.27
C SER A 981 -1.38 -36.39 -1.24
N THR A 982 -2.28 -36.60 -0.26
CA THR A 982 -2.35 -35.76 0.96
C THR A 982 -0.95 -35.29 1.37
N HIS A 983 -0.49 -34.19 0.70
CA HIS A 983 0.86 -33.71 1.09
C HIS A 983 0.98 -33.59 2.61
N GLU A 984 1.33 -34.66 3.26
CA GLU A 984 1.67 -34.64 4.70
C GLU A 984 2.73 -33.58 5.00
N PHE A 985 2.25 -32.41 5.64
CA PHE A 985 3.14 -31.31 6.04
C PHE A 985 4.04 -31.75 7.19
N ARG A 986 5.32 -31.62 6.93
CA ARG A 986 6.12 -31.79 8.16
C ARG A 986 5.75 -30.73 9.22
N PRO A 987 5.42 -31.27 10.33
CA PRO A 987 4.94 -30.36 11.39
C PRO A 987 6.03 -29.34 11.80
N ILE A 988 5.60 -28.11 11.79
CA ILE A 988 6.50 -27.04 12.28
C ILE A 988 6.60 -27.14 13.80
N LEU A 989 7.92 -27.13 14.19
CA LEU A 989 8.07 -27.34 15.65
C LEU A 989 8.68 -26.09 16.29
N PHE A 990 7.99 -25.78 17.42
CA PHE A 990 8.63 -24.73 18.23
C PHE A 990 9.73 -25.36 19.10
N ARG A 991 10.71 -24.64 19.15
CA ARG A 991 11.75 -25.17 20.04
C ARG A 991 11.23 -25.31 21.49
N PRO A 992 11.38 -26.59 22.13
CA PRO A 992 10.86 -26.85 23.48
C PRO A 992 11.71 -26.14 24.55
N SER A 993 11.01 -25.60 25.91
CA SER A 993 11.72 -24.86 26.98
C SER A 993 12.55 -25.81 27.84
N PRO A 994 13.79 -25.02 28.86
CA PRO A 994 14.53 -23.82 28.45
C PRO A 994 15.86 -24.16 27.77
N SER A 995 15.90 -23.70 26.42
CA SER A 995 17.16 -23.66 25.67
C SER A 995 17.89 -22.32 25.89
N ASP A 996 19.19 -22.22 26.24
CA ASP A 996 20.07 -21.03 26.31
C ASP A 996 19.76 -20.04 25.18
N LEU A 997 18.66 -20.26 24.31
CA LEU A 997 18.51 -19.40 23.13
C LEU A 997 17.22 -18.56 23.24
N GLN A 998 16.52 -18.46 24.40
CA GLN A 998 15.25 -17.71 24.57
C GLN A 998 15.53 -16.20 24.55
N PHE A 999 16.65 -15.90 24.93
CA PHE A 999 17.04 -14.47 24.79
C PHE A 999 18.23 -14.36 23.85
N GLN A 1000 18.02 -13.50 22.85
CA GLN A 1000 19.10 -13.27 21.87
C GLN A 1000 19.42 -11.78 21.79
N GLN A 1001 20.60 -11.61 21.41
CA GLN A 1001 20.96 -10.19 21.21
C GLN A 1001 21.78 -10.05 19.92
N VAL A 1002 21.49 -8.91 19.29
CA VAL A 1002 22.20 -8.66 18.03
C VAL A 1002 22.83 -7.25 18.11
N PHE A 1003 24.06 -7.28 17.64
CA PHE A 1003 24.69 -5.94 17.61
C PHE A 1003 24.98 -5.56 16.15
N LEU A 1004 24.57 -4.28 15.86
CA LEU A 1004 24.87 -3.76 14.51
C LEU A 1004 25.78 -2.54 14.63
N LYS A 1005 26.91 -2.70 13.96
CA LYS A 1005 27.84 -1.56 13.97
C LYS A 1005 27.26 -0.38 13.17
N ASP A 1006 27.18 0.75 13.85
CA ASP A 1006 26.60 1.95 13.21
C ASP A 1006 27.06 3.20 13.98
N THR A 1007 27.12 4.31 13.23
CA THR A 1007 27.59 5.56 13.87
C THR A 1007 26.58 6.05 14.90
N ASP A 1008 25.31 5.71 14.73
CA ASP A 1008 24.28 6.22 15.67
C ASP A 1008 23.77 5.08 16.54
N GLU A 1009 23.46 5.46 17.76
CA GLU A 1009 22.95 4.45 18.70
C GLU A 1009 21.43 4.29 18.56
N ARG A 1010 21.08 3.00 18.50
CA ARG A 1010 19.64 2.65 18.43
C ARG A 1010 19.45 1.23 18.97
N ALA A 1011 18.15 1.12 19.31
CA ALA A 1011 17.87 -0.26 19.78
C ALA A 1011 16.42 -0.63 19.43
N CYS A 1012 16.29 -1.93 19.14
CA CYS A 1012 14.94 -2.46 18.97
C CYS A 1012 14.86 -3.86 19.57
N ALA A 1013 13.60 -4.22 19.88
CA ALA A 1013 13.47 -5.56 20.47
C ALA A 1013 12.18 -6.21 19.97
N TYR A 1014 12.27 -7.55 19.90
CA TYR A 1014 11.09 -8.35 19.51
C TYR A 1014 10.84 -9.43 20.56
N ILE A 1015 9.53 -9.46 20.87
CA ILE A 1015 9.09 -10.51 21.81
C ILE A 1015 8.04 -11.38 21.10
N ALA A 1016 8.34 -12.73 21.22
CA ALA A 1016 7.40 -13.56 20.46
C ALA A 1016 7.06 -14.83 21.26
N GLY A 1017 5.89 -15.36 20.88
CA GLY A 1017 5.45 -16.62 21.54
C GLY A 1017 4.40 -17.32 20.67
N PRO A 1018 4.08 -18.56 21.07
CA PRO A 1018 3.13 -19.35 20.29
C PRO A 1018 1.69 -18.84 20.46
N ALA A 1019 0.91 -19.07 19.47
CA ALA A 1019 -0.54 -18.77 19.47
C ALA A 1019 -1.28 -19.84 18.66
N PRO A 1020 -2.58 -20.02 18.98
CA PRO A 1020 -3.32 -20.96 18.14
C PRO A 1020 -3.56 -20.40 16.73
N ASN A 1021 -3.88 -21.33 15.85
CA ASN A 1021 -4.23 -20.81 14.51
C ASN A 1021 -5.65 -20.24 14.48
N ARG A 1022 -6.09 -19.76 13.34
CA ARG A 1022 -7.33 -18.95 13.27
C ARG A 1022 -8.53 -19.76 13.75
N TRP A 1023 -8.31 -21.15 13.75
CA TRP A 1023 -9.50 -21.98 14.05
C TRP A 1023 -9.34 -22.68 15.39
N GLY A 1024 -8.31 -22.26 16.15
CA GLY A 1024 -8.24 -22.74 17.54
C GLY A 1024 -7.38 -24.00 17.66
N LEU A 1025 -6.60 -24.31 16.66
CA LEU A 1025 -5.68 -25.45 16.75
C LEU A 1025 -4.32 -24.99 17.27
N THR A 1026 -3.86 -25.74 18.23
CA THR A 1026 -2.59 -25.30 18.87
C THR A 1026 -1.44 -26.14 18.31
N VAL A 1027 -0.25 -25.66 18.73
CA VAL A 1027 0.98 -26.31 18.24
C VAL A 1027 1.04 -27.75 18.73
N ASP A 1028 0.38 -28.08 19.84
CA ASP A 1028 0.43 -29.46 20.39
C ASP A 1028 -0.65 -30.34 19.76
N GLY A 1029 -1.28 -29.71 18.75
CA GLY A 1029 -2.26 -30.53 17.99
C GLY A 1029 -3.61 -30.62 18.72
N LYS A 1030 -3.75 -29.78 19.80
CA LYS A 1030 -5.04 -29.77 20.53
C LYS A 1030 -6.07 -28.87 19.82
N ASP A 1031 -7.28 -29.47 19.68
CA ASP A 1031 -8.39 -28.67 19.12
C ASP A 1031 -9.17 -27.97 20.25
N LEU A 1032 -8.91 -26.67 20.37
CA LEU A 1032 -9.46 -25.91 21.52
C LEU A 1032 -10.97 -25.69 21.36
N LEU A 1033 -11.42 -25.66 20.22
CA LEU A 1033 -12.87 -25.45 20.02
C LEU A 1033 -13.67 -26.66 20.52
N LYS A 1034 -13.14 -27.88 20.31
CA LYS A 1034 -13.83 -29.07 20.83
C LYS A 1034 -13.81 -29.09 22.37
N SER A 1035 -12.77 -28.63 22.89
CA SER A 1035 -12.64 -28.61 24.36
C SER A 1035 -13.64 -27.62 24.98
N ILE A 1036 -13.90 -26.53 24.32
CA ILE A 1036 -14.82 -25.50 24.85
C ILE A 1036 -16.26 -25.97 24.67
N SER A 1037 -16.50 -26.65 23.53
CA SER A 1037 -17.86 -27.18 23.31
C SER A 1037 -18.21 -28.25 24.34
N ASN A 1038 -17.24 -29.03 24.81
CA ASN A 1038 -17.47 -30.09 25.81
C ASN A 1038 -17.72 -29.49 27.20
N ILE A 1039 -17.10 -28.30 27.52
CA ILE A 1039 -17.30 -27.58 28.78
C ILE A 1039 -18.69 -26.93 28.81
N SER A 1040 -19.12 -26.44 27.57
CA SER A 1040 -20.48 -25.85 27.46
C SER A 1040 -21.56 -26.93 27.63
N THR A 1041 -21.31 -28.25 27.29
CA THR A 1041 -22.28 -29.36 27.41
C THR A 1041 -22.30 -29.90 28.85
N ALA A 1042 -21.18 -29.86 29.60
CA ALA A 1042 -21.07 -30.29 31.02
C ALA A 1042 -21.70 -29.24 31.95
N GLU A 1043 -21.67 -27.92 31.66
CA GLU A 1043 -22.34 -26.85 32.41
C GLU A 1043 -23.87 -26.89 32.22
N VAL A 1044 -24.39 -27.57 31.10
CA VAL A 1044 -25.81 -27.81 30.80
C VAL A 1044 -26.33 -28.97 31.67
N ALA A 1045 -25.45 -29.91 31.98
CA ALA A 1045 -25.89 -31.05 32.81
C ALA A 1045 -25.95 -30.66 34.29
N GLN A 1046 -25.28 -29.46 34.60
CA GLN A 1046 -25.26 -28.97 36.00
C GLN A 1046 -26.27 -27.84 36.20
N SER A 1047 -26.79 -27.12 35.12
CA SER A 1047 -27.79 -26.02 35.19
C SER A 1047 -29.21 -26.56 35.06
N LYS A 1048 -29.41 -27.92 34.76
CA LYS A 1048 -30.77 -28.54 34.79
C LYS A 1048 -31.14 -28.93 36.22
N SER A 1049 -30.21 -28.62 37.23
CA SER A 1049 -30.60 -28.94 38.63
C SER A 1049 -30.81 -27.65 39.43
N GLU A 1050 -30.92 -26.41 38.69
CA GLU A 1050 -31.21 -25.22 39.52
C GLU A 1050 -32.03 -24.22 38.70
N GLU A 1051 -33.25 -24.55 38.10
CA GLU A 1051 -34.07 -23.53 37.40
C GLU A 1051 -35.26 -23.14 38.26
N LEU A 1052 -35.09 -22.04 39.18
CA LEU A 1052 -36.25 -21.14 39.40
C LEU A 1052 -35.75 -19.70 39.53
N HIS A 1053 -35.73 -18.88 38.42
CA HIS A 1053 -36.23 -17.49 38.22
C HIS A 1053 -35.18 -16.69 37.46
N LEU A 1054 -35.34 -16.33 36.08
CA LEU A 1054 -35.17 -14.96 35.53
C LEU A 1054 -35.11 -15.05 33.99
N GLU A 1055 -36.16 -14.84 33.24
CA GLU A 1055 -36.60 -14.79 31.83
C GLU A 1055 -35.94 -13.64 31.08
N GLY A 1056 -34.65 -12.99 31.64
CA GLY A 1056 -33.90 -11.99 30.84
C GLY A 1056 -32.43 -12.40 30.72
N THR A 1057 -31.81 -13.59 31.31
CA THR A 1057 -30.44 -14.16 31.35
C THR A 1057 -30.36 -15.37 30.42
N ASP A 1058 -31.52 -15.77 29.68
CA ASP A 1058 -31.51 -17.02 28.87
C ASP A 1058 -31.10 -16.71 27.42
N LEU A 1059 -31.30 -15.38 26.97
CA LEU A 1059 -30.96 -15.02 25.57
C LEU A 1059 -29.47 -14.66 25.46
N GLU A 1060 -28.86 -14.06 26.47
CA GLU A 1060 -27.42 -13.71 26.51
C GLU A 1060 -26.57 -14.98 26.66
N LYS A 1061 -27.07 -15.92 27.38
CA LYS A 1061 -26.36 -17.21 27.54
C LYS A 1061 -26.46 -18.07 26.28
N GLU A 1062 -27.57 -17.95 25.62
CA GLU A 1062 -27.75 -18.66 24.33
C GLU A 1062 -26.86 -18.04 23.24
N MET A 1063 -26.73 -16.76 23.21
CA MET A 1063 -25.88 -16.07 22.22
C MET A 1063 -24.40 -16.35 22.50
N GLN A 1064 -24.09 -16.45 23.71
CA GLN A 1064 -22.70 -16.80 24.09
C GLN A 1064 -22.39 -18.26 23.72
N ARG A 1065 -23.34 -19.08 23.85
CA ARG A 1065 -23.18 -20.49 23.43
C ARG A 1065 -23.00 -20.59 21.90
N LYS A 1066 -23.75 -19.80 21.28
CA LYS A 1066 -23.64 -19.81 19.81
C LYS A 1066 -22.28 -19.27 19.35
N LEU A 1067 -21.81 -18.27 20.10
CA LEU A 1067 -20.48 -17.71 19.75
C LEU A 1067 -19.38 -18.75 20.00
N ARG A 1068 -19.40 -19.44 21.19
CA ARG A 1068 -18.31 -20.38 21.56
C ARG A 1068 -18.39 -21.65 20.72
N GLY A 1069 -19.44 -21.86 20.02
CA GLY A 1069 -19.59 -23.05 19.14
C GLY A 1069 -19.31 -22.69 17.67
N HIS A 1070 -19.04 -21.37 17.47
CA HIS A 1070 -18.83 -20.95 16.08
C HIS A 1070 -17.34 -21.13 15.70
N PRO A 1071 -17.06 -21.55 14.46
CA PRO A 1071 -15.68 -21.84 14.02
C PRO A 1071 -14.79 -20.59 14.12
N LEU A 1072 -15.37 -19.39 14.14
CA LEU A 1072 -14.54 -18.16 14.10
C LEU A 1072 -14.31 -17.65 15.53
N PHE A 1073 -14.69 -18.40 16.43
CA PHE A 1073 -14.62 -17.91 17.83
C PHE A 1073 -13.21 -17.41 18.14
N PHE A 1074 -12.12 -18.21 17.87
CA PHE A 1074 -10.75 -17.78 18.26
C PHE A 1074 -10.24 -16.68 17.33
N GLY A 1075 -10.71 -16.70 16.11
CA GLY A 1075 -10.36 -15.56 15.23
C GLY A 1075 -10.87 -14.22 15.78
N ILE A 1076 -12.09 -14.25 16.33
CA ILE A 1076 -12.70 -13.00 16.82
C ILE A 1076 -12.10 -12.62 18.18
N THR A 1077 -12.01 -13.56 19.05
CA THR A 1077 -11.56 -13.21 20.42
C THR A 1077 -10.08 -12.83 20.39
N MET A 1078 -9.22 -13.47 19.52
CA MET A 1078 -7.80 -13.08 19.41
C MET A 1078 -7.64 -11.68 18.81
N GLY A 1079 -8.52 -11.39 17.80
CA GLY A 1079 -8.49 -10.02 17.23
C GLY A 1079 -8.82 -8.96 18.29
N LEU A 1080 -9.85 -9.23 19.12
CA LEU A 1080 -10.22 -8.24 20.15
C LEU A 1080 -9.12 -8.13 21.21
N LEU A 1081 -8.56 -9.28 21.50
CA LEU A 1081 -7.46 -9.28 22.50
C LEU A 1081 -6.27 -8.47 21.98
N ALA A 1082 -5.95 -8.65 20.73
CA ALA A 1082 -4.82 -7.90 20.15
C ALA A 1082 -5.06 -6.39 20.26
N GLU A 1083 -6.33 -5.95 20.02
CA GLU A 1083 -6.61 -4.49 20.12
C GLU A 1083 -6.46 -4.00 21.56
N VAL A 1084 -6.87 -4.84 22.47
CA VAL A 1084 -6.77 -4.42 23.90
C VAL A 1084 -5.30 -4.34 24.30
N ILE A 1085 -4.49 -5.33 23.90
CA ILE A 1085 -3.06 -5.33 24.29
C ILE A 1085 -2.36 -4.13 23.63
N ASN A 1086 -2.65 -3.88 22.39
CA ASN A 1086 -2.01 -2.73 21.73
C ASN A 1086 -2.33 -1.41 22.43
N SER A 1087 -3.60 -1.31 22.85
CA SER A 1087 -3.97 -0.07 23.55
C SER A 1087 -3.21 0.05 24.88
N ARG A 1088 -2.98 -1.01 25.62
CA ARG A 1088 -2.28 -0.94 26.92
C ARG A 1088 -0.78 -0.72 26.70
N LEU A 1089 -0.25 -1.43 25.65
CA LEU A 1089 1.18 -1.19 25.36
C LEU A 1089 1.44 0.28 25.05
N PHE A 1090 0.51 0.84 24.35
CA PHE A 1090 0.71 2.27 23.98
C PHE A 1090 0.60 3.15 25.22
N THR A 1091 -0.30 2.89 26.12
CA THR A 1091 -0.52 3.77 27.29
C THR A 1091 0.59 3.55 28.32
N SER A 1092 1.01 2.32 28.50
CA SER A 1092 1.93 2.04 29.62
C SER A 1092 3.38 2.24 29.17
N VAL A 1093 3.75 1.61 28.02
CA VAL A 1093 5.18 1.63 27.62
C VAL A 1093 5.52 2.97 26.96
N ARG A 1094 4.65 3.51 26.23
CA ARG A 1094 4.99 4.76 25.51
C ARG A 1094 4.61 5.97 26.36
N ASP A 1095 3.34 6.08 26.93
CA ASP A 1095 2.87 7.35 27.55
C ASP A 1095 3.32 7.43 29.01
N SER A 1096 3.24 6.35 29.71
CA SER A 1096 3.51 6.46 31.16
C SER A 1096 5.01 6.37 31.43
N LEU A 1097 5.66 5.33 30.71
CA LEU A 1097 7.06 5.11 31.09
C LEU A 1097 8.00 5.82 30.12
N GLY A 1098 7.48 6.24 28.96
CA GLY A 1098 8.29 6.99 27.98
C GLY A 1098 9.49 6.18 27.48
N LEU A 1099 9.31 4.85 27.41
CA LEU A 1099 10.46 3.99 27.06
C LEU A 1099 10.56 3.81 25.54
N THR A 1100 9.45 4.15 24.87
CA THR A 1100 9.52 3.97 23.40
C THR A 1100 8.57 4.97 22.72
N TYR A 1101 8.91 5.16 21.46
CA TYR A 1101 7.96 5.99 20.66
C TYR A 1101 6.90 5.11 20.01
N ASP A 1102 7.31 3.89 19.61
CA ASP A 1102 6.33 3.02 18.93
C ASP A 1102 6.47 1.58 19.47
N VAL A 1103 5.25 1.00 19.76
CA VAL A 1103 5.20 -0.42 20.18
C VAL A 1103 3.93 -1.05 19.59
N SER A 1104 4.16 -2.29 19.18
CA SER A 1104 2.97 -2.91 18.57
C SER A 1104 2.94 -4.41 18.85
N PHE A 1105 1.71 -4.86 18.92
CA PHE A 1105 1.46 -6.32 19.10
C PHE A 1105 0.75 -6.87 17.87
N GLU A 1106 1.45 -7.95 17.27
CA GLU A 1106 0.86 -8.52 16.03
C GLU A 1106 0.65 -10.02 16.21
N LEU A 1107 -0.56 -10.43 15.54
CA LEU A 1107 -0.86 -11.88 15.58
C LEU A 1107 -0.74 -12.47 14.18
N ASN A 1108 -0.10 -13.60 14.16
CA ASN A 1108 -0.10 -14.35 12.88
C ASN A 1108 -0.89 -15.66 13.04
N LEU A 1109 -2.20 -15.50 12.50
CA LEU A 1109 -3.08 -16.68 12.63
C LEU A 1109 -3.22 -17.36 11.27
N PHE A 1110 -2.67 -18.56 11.17
CA PHE A 1110 -2.67 -19.25 9.86
C PHE A 1110 -4.02 -19.96 9.64
N ASP A 1111 -4.37 -20.12 8.29
CA ASP A 1111 -5.64 -20.80 7.98
C ASP A 1111 -5.43 -22.30 7.83
N ARG A 1112 -4.18 -22.72 7.33
CA ARG A 1112 -3.97 -24.16 7.07
C ARG A 1112 -2.98 -24.76 8.08
N LEU A 1113 -2.06 -23.96 8.43
CA LEU A 1113 -1.09 -24.52 9.38
C LEU A 1113 -1.71 -24.62 10.78
N LYS A 1114 -1.35 -25.71 11.42
CA LYS A 1114 -2.00 -26.00 12.72
C LYS A 1114 -1.28 -25.28 13.85
N LEU A 1115 -0.69 -24.11 13.54
CA LEU A 1115 -0.06 -23.29 14.60
C LEU A 1115 -0.15 -21.81 14.23
N GLY A 1116 0.08 -20.90 15.24
CA GLY A 1116 0.19 -19.43 15.09
C GLY A 1116 1.18 -18.85 16.09
N TRP A 1117 1.50 -17.60 15.86
CA TRP A 1117 2.36 -16.96 16.90
C TRP A 1117 2.06 -15.46 16.95
N TYR A 1118 2.60 -14.88 18.00
CA TYR A 1118 2.46 -13.41 18.11
C TYR A 1118 3.83 -12.78 18.32
N VAL A 1119 3.91 -11.45 17.93
CA VAL A 1119 5.20 -10.77 18.09
C VAL A 1119 4.92 -9.33 18.59
N ILE A 1120 5.71 -9.00 19.64
CA ILE A 1120 5.70 -7.58 20.05
C ILE A 1120 6.98 -6.90 19.53
N SER A 1121 6.73 -5.78 18.87
CA SER A 1121 7.90 -5.02 18.39
C SER A 1121 8.02 -3.69 19.15
N VAL A 1122 9.27 -3.47 19.60
CA VAL A 1122 9.45 -2.22 20.37
C VAL A 1122 10.79 -1.60 19.95
N THR A 1123 10.68 -0.30 19.67
CA THR A 1123 11.93 0.44 19.40
C THR A 1123 12.27 1.38 20.57
N SER A 1124 13.65 1.34 20.90
CA SER A 1124 14.06 2.19 22.04
C SER A 1124 15.54 2.55 21.92
N THR A 1125 16.08 3.11 23.12
CA THR A 1125 17.53 3.38 23.16
C THR A 1125 18.26 2.23 23.89
N PRO A 1126 19.54 2.13 23.51
CA PRO A 1126 20.30 1.01 24.10
C PRO A 1126 20.22 1.01 25.62
N GLY A 1127 20.15 2.14 26.25
CA GLY A 1127 20.12 2.20 27.74
C GLY A 1127 18.74 1.82 28.28
N LYS A 1128 17.65 1.89 27.47
CA LYS A 1128 16.28 1.73 28.02
C LYS A 1128 15.64 0.46 27.45
N VAL A 1129 16.24 -0.19 26.47
CA VAL A 1129 15.52 -1.22 25.68
C VAL A 1129 15.24 -2.43 26.58
N HIS A 1130 16.09 -2.68 27.52
CA HIS A 1130 15.80 -3.84 28.39
C HIS A 1130 14.58 -3.56 29.28
N LYS A 1131 14.61 -2.34 29.76
CA LYS A 1131 13.41 -1.96 30.56
C LYS A 1131 12.14 -1.99 29.72
N ALA A 1132 12.32 -1.59 28.45
CA ALA A 1132 11.12 -1.59 27.58
C ALA A 1132 10.62 -3.02 27.37
N VAL A 1133 11.56 -3.93 27.19
CA VAL A 1133 11.16 -5.35 26.99
C VAL A 1133 10.46 -5.87 28.24
N GLU A 1134 11.02 -5.52 29.36
CA GLU A 1134 10.38 -5.99 30.61
C GLU A 1134 8.99 -5.38 30.79
N ALA A 1135 8.91 -4.10 30.44
CA ALA A 1135 7.58 -3.45 30.55
C ALA A 1135 6.56 -4.12 29.61
N CYS A 1136 7.03 -4.46 28.41
CA CYS A 1136 6.10 -5.14 27.47
C CYS A 1136 5.67 -6.50 28.04
N LYS A 1137 6.64 -7.20 28.58
CA LYS A 1137 6.29 -8.51 29.18
C LYS A 1137 5.33 -8.33 30.36
N SER A 1138 5.58 -7.24 31.09
CA SER A 1138 4.71 -6.98 32.26
C SER A 1138 3.26 -6.70 31.82
N VAL A 1139 3.16 -5.93 30.72
CA VAL A 1139 1.79 -5.64 30.23
C VAL A 1139 1.12 -6.95 29.78
N LEU A 1140 1.88 -7.73 29.11
CA LEU A 1140 1.30 -9.00 28.60
C LEU A 1140 0.91 -9.90 29.78
N ARG A 1141 1.68 -9.87 30.83
CA ARG A 1141 1.39 -10.76 31.97
C ARG A 1141 0.38 -10.13 32.92
N GLY A 1142 0.43 -8.87 32.91
CA GLY A 1142 -0.41 -8.09 33.87
C GLY A 1142 -1.90 -8.20 33.56
N LEU A 1143 -2.19 -8.85 32.40
CA LEU A 1143 -3.64 -8.95 32.11
C LEU A 1143 -4.32 -9.91 33.10
N HIS A 1144 -3.46 -10.79 33.90
CA HIS A 1144 -4.05 -11.66 34.95
C HIS A 1144 -4.31 -10.86 36.23
N GLY A 1145 -3.47 -9.87 36.49
CA GLY A 1145 -3.55 -9.08 37.75
C GLY A 1145 -4.49 -7.87 37.59
N ASN A 1146 -4.39 -7.17 36.42
CA ASN A 1146 -5.30 -6.05 36.07
C ASN A 1146 -6.28 -6.46 34.96
N GLN A 1147 -7.51 -6.77 35.47
CA GLN A 1147 -8.47 -7.38 34.54
C GLN A 1147 -8.97 -6.34 33.52
N ILE A 1148 -9.31 -6.94 32.30
CA ILE A 1148 -9.85 -6.09 31.23
C ILE A 1148 -11.19 -5.48 31.69
N THR A 1149 -11.25 -4.11 31.45
CA THR A 1149 -12.50 -3.42 31.85
C THR A 1149 -13.51 -3.45 30.70
N PRO A 1150 -14.78 -3.33 30.96
CA PRO A 1150 -15.82 -3.30 29.91
C PRO A 1150 -15.59 -2.14 28.94
N ARG A 1151 -15.08 -1.10 29.43
CA ARG A 1151 -14.84 0.05 28.52
C ARG A 1151 -13.77 -0.30 27.48
N GLU A 1152 -12.73 -1.02 27.93
CA GLU A 1152 -11.66 -1.40 26.98
C GLU A 1152 -12.20 -2.35 25.90
N LEU A 1153 -12.98 -3.28 26.32
CA LEU A 1153 -13.55 -4.20 25.32
C LEU A 1153 -14.49 -3.48 24.35
N ASP A 1154 -15.29 -2.60 24.93
CA ASP A 1154 -16.23 -1.88 24.03
C ASP A 1154 -15.47 -1.04 23.00
N ARG A 1155 -14.40 -0.46 23.46
CA ARG A 1155 -13.60 0.34 22.51
C ARG A 1155 -12.99 -0.57 21.42
N ALA A 1156 -12.45 -1.69 21.84
CA ALA A 1156 -11.89 -2.63 20.84
C ALA A 1156 -12.96 -3.09 19.85
N LYS A 1157 -14.16 -3.39 20.31
CA LYS A 1157 -15.27 -3.79 19.38
C LYS A 1157 -15.60 -2.68 18.40
N ARG A 1158 -15.69 -1.55 18.95
CA ARG A 1158 -16.09 -0.43 18.08
C ARG A 1158 -15.04 -0.20 16.99
N THR A 1159 -13.79 -0.31 17.43
CA THR A 1159 -12.72 -0.07 16.46
C THR A 1159 -12.77 -1.11 15.33
N LEU A 1160 -12.90 -2.34 15.64
CA LEU A 1160 -12.89 -3.40 14.61
C LEU A 1160 -14.18 -3.38 13.79
N LEU A 1161 -15.30 -3.09 14.40
CA LEU A 1161 -16.56 -3.02 13.63
C LEU A 1161 -16.56 -1.83 12.67
N MET A 1162 -15.98 -0.77 13.20
CA MET A 1162 -15.91 0.40 12.28
C MET A 1162 -14.99 0.09 11.09
N ARG A 1163 -13.88 -0.54 11.43
CA ARG A 1163 -12.98 -0.93 10.33
C ARG A 1163 -13.69 -1.87 9.34
N HIS A 1164 -14.39 -2.85 9.84
CA HIS A 1164 -15.15 -3.77 8.97
C HIS A 1164 -16.20 -3.02 8.14
N GLU A 1165 -16.92 -2.13 8.71
CA GLU A 1165 -17.98 -1.37 7.97
C GLU A 1165 -17.35 -0.53 6.85
N ALA A 1166 -16.19 0.01 7.16
CA ALA A 1166 -15.54 0.87 6.14
C ALA A 1166 -14.97 0.00 5.00
N GLU A 1167 -14.50 -1.22 5.24
CA GLU A 1167 -13.73 -2.00 4.24
C GLU A 1167 -14.67 -2.86 3.40
N ILE A 1168 -15.94 -3.13 3.89
CA ILE A 1168 -16.88 -3.96 3.11
C ILE A 1168 -17.23 -3.25 1.80
N LYS A 1169 -16.83 -1.97 1.64
CA LYS A 1169 -17.11 -1.25 0.38
C LYS A 1169 -16.00 -1.52 -0.65
N SER A 1170 -15.03 -2.23 -0.25
CA SER A 1170 -13.92 -2.49 -1.18
C SER A 1170 -14.02 -3.93 -1.71
N ASN A 1171 -13.90 -4.03 -3.07
CA ASN A 1171 -13.93 -5.37 -3.69
C ASN A 1171 -12.76 -6.23 -3.19
N ALA A 1172 -11.56 -5.63 -2.89
CA ALA A 1172 -10.38 -6.39 -2.41
C ALA A 1172 -10.66 -7.01 -1.04
N TYR A 1173 -11.34 -6.25 -0.16
CA TYR A 1173 -11.69 -6.81 1.17
C TYR A 1173 -12.60 -8.03 1.02
N TRP A 1174 -13.56 -7.96 0.07
CA TRP A 1174 -14.46 -9.14 -0.11
C TRP A 1174 -13.66 -10.34 -0.66
N LEU A 1175 -12.65 -10.05 -1.52
CA LEU A 1175 -11.82 -11.17 -2.01
C LEU A 1175 -11.21 -11.94 -0.84
N GLY A 1176 -10.74 -11.18 0.19
CA GLY A 1176 -10.17 -11.85 1.37
C GLY A 1176 -11.22 -12.70 2.11
N LEU A 1177 -12.48 -12.19 2.23
CA LEU A 1177 -13.52 -12.94 2.97
C LEU A 1177 -13.95 -14.20 2.20
N LEU A 1178 -13.82 -14.11 0.83
CA LEU A 1178 -14.31 -15.25 0.02
C LEU A 1178 -13.23 -16.34 -0.05
N ALA A 1179 -12.10 -15.99 0.47
CA ALA A 1179 -11.02 -16.98 0.33
C ALA A 1179 -11.27 -18.20 1.23
N HIS A 1180 -11.09 -19.46 0.65
CA HIS A 1180 -11.09 -20.76 1.33
C HIS A 1180 -12.49 -21.22 1.71
N LEU A 1181 -13.54 -20.72 1.15
CA LEU A 1181 -14.90 -21.15 1.53
C LEU A 1181 -15.16 -22.60 1.09
N GLN A 1182 -14.34 -22.98 0.04
CA GLN A 1182 -14.60 -24.36 -0.45
C GLN A 1182 -13.30 -25.16 -0.44
N ALA A 1183 -12.31 -24.59 0.30
CA ALA A 1183 -11.01 -25.28 0.29
C ALA A 1183 -11.05 -26.48 1.26
N SER A 1184 -10.58 -27.64 0.74
CA SER A 1184 -10.60 -28.84 1.61
C SER A 1184 -9.56 -28.71 2.74
N SER A 1185 -8.56 -27.91 2.53
CA SER A 1185 -7.49 -27.76 3.54
C SER A 1185 -7.88 -26.81 4.66
N VAL A 1186 -9.03 -26.12 4.56
CA VAL A 1186 -9.55 -25.25 5.62
C VAL A 1186 -11.03 -25.59 5.84
N PRO A 1187 -11.31 -26.69 6.48
CA PRO A 1187 -12.69 -27.21 6.50
C PRO A 1187 -13.60 -26.40 7.42
N ARG A 1188 -13.11 -25.54 8.28
CA ARG A 1188 -14.02 -24.89 9.27
C ARG A 1188 -14.54 -23.56 8.72
N LYS A 1189 -13.93 -23.14 7.63
CA LYS A 1189 -14.46 -21.86 7.10
C LYS A 1189 -15.66 -22.13 6.19
N ASP A 1190 -16.77 -21.46 6.60
CA ASP A 1190 -17.97 -21.51 5.73
C ASP A 1190 -18.64 -20.12 5.70
N ILE A 1191 -19.76 -20.12 4.91
CA ILE A 1191 -20.37 -18.81 4.63
C ILE A 1191 -20.86 -18.18 5.94
N SER A 1192 -21.13 -18.96 6.99
CA SER A 1192 -21.60 -18.39 8.27
C SER A 1192 -20.52 -17.51 8.92
N CYS A 1193 -19.21 -17.73 8.60
CA CYS A 1193 -18.12 -16.91 9.17
C CYS A 1193 -18.17 -15.47 8.65
N ILE A 1194 -18.77 -15.37 7.54
CA ILE A 1194 -18.89 -13.99 6.97
C ILE A 1194 -20.23 -13.38 7.40
N LYS A 1195 -21.23 -14.18 7.46
CA LYS A 1195 -22.59 -13.67 7.76
C LYS A 1195 -22.69 -13.23 9.23
N ASP A 1196 -22.03 -13.90 10.07
CA ASP A 1196 -22.29 -13.68 11.51
C ASP A 1196 -21.14 -12.86 12.12
N LEU A 1197 -20.24 -12.35 11.29
CA LEU A 1197 -19.02 -11.69 11.82
C LEU A 1197 -19.38 -10.52 12.74
N THR A 1198 -20.27 -9.65 12.33
CA THR A 1198 -20.61 -8.47 13.15
C THR A 1198 -21.29 -8.89 14.46
N SER A 1199 -22.18 -9.84 14.30
CA SER A 1199 -22.89 -10.29 15.53
C SER A 1199 -21.92 -10.96 16.50
N LEU A 1200 -20.91 -11.56 15.91
CA LEU A 1200 -19.97 -12.27 16.80
C LEU A 1200 -19.10 -11.28 17.56
N TYR A 1201 -18.65 -10.21 16.92
CA TYR A 1201 -17.90 -9.19 17.67
C TYR A 1201 -18.75 -8.58 18.78
N GLU A 1202 -20.03 -8.43 18.50
CA GLU A 1202 -20.89 -7.76 19.50
C GLU A 1202 -21.18 -8.70 20.68
N ALA A 1203 -21.14 -9.95 20.37
CA ALA A 1203 -21.56 -10.91 21.42
C ALA A 1203 -20.37 -11.27 22.32
N ALA A 1204 -19.13 -10.98 21.91
CA ALA A 1204 -17.94 -11.44 22.66
C ALA A 1204 -17.89 -10.78 24.04
N SER A 1205 -17.57 -11.63 25.07
CA SER A 1205 -17.51 -11.11 26.46
C SER A 1205 -16.05 -11.15 26.95
N ILE A 1206 -15.84 -10.55 28.06
CA ILE A 1206 -14.48 -10.50 28.63
C ILE A 1206 -14.00 -11.91 28.96
N GLU A 1207 -14.90 -12.75 29.42
CA GLU A 1207 -14.49 -14.15 29.72
C GLU A 1207 -13.99 -14.86 28.46
N ASP A 1208 -14.62 -14.56 27.39
CA ASP A 1208 -14.19 -15.19 26.13
C ASP A 1208 -12.78 -14.75 25.74
N ILE A 1209 -12.53 -13.52 26.01
CA ILE A 1209 -11.19 -12.99 25.64
C ILE A 1209 -10.13 -13.67 26.51
N TYR A 1210 -10.47 -13.95 27.73
CA TYR A 1210 -9.45 -14.58 28.61
C TYR A 1210 -9.26 -16.06 28.23
N LEU A 1211 -10.31 -16.64 27.62
CA LEU A 1211 -10.06 -18.00 27.08
C LEU A 1211 -9.01 -17.96 25.97
N ALA A 1212 -9.10 -16.94 25.18
CA ALA A 1212 -8.08 -16.80 24.12
C ALA A 1212 -6.71 -16.44 24.72
N TYR A 1213 -6.75 -15.57 25.71
CA TYR A 1213 -5.49 -15.13 26.34
C TYR A 1213 -4.75 -16.32 26.97
N ASP A 1214 -5.44 -17.29 27.47
CA ASP A 1214 -4.80 -18.44 28.15
C ASP A 1214 -4.05 -19.31 27.13
N GLN A 1215 -4.36 -19.00 25.86
CA GLN A 1215 -3.70 -19.85 24.85
C GLN A 1215 -2.39 -19.21 24.38
N LEU A 1216 -2.06 -17.94 24.76
CA LEU A 1216 -0.85 -17.25 24.29
C LEU A 1216 0.36 -17.67 25.13
N LYS A 1217 0.12 -18.68 26.11
CA LYS A 1217 1.22 -19.21 26.94
C LYS A 1217 2.27 -18.14 27.23
N VAL A 1218 1.96 -17.13 28.05
CA VAL A 1218 2.81 -15.95 28.30
C VAL A 1218 3.71 -16.22 29.50
N ASP A 1219 4.08 -17.54 29.81
CA ASP A 1219 4.99 -17.83 30.95
C ASP A 1219 6.44 -17.64 30.52
N GLU A 1220 7.41 -17.44 31.52
CA GLU A 1220 8.83 -17.09 31.26
C GLU A 1220 9.52 -18.15 30.40
N ASN A 1221 8.98 -19.32 30.47
CA ASN A 1221 9.67 -20.39 29.73
C ASN A 1221 9.14 -20.53 28.29
N SER A 1222 8.17 -19.64 27.92
CA SER A 1222 7.56 -19.84 26.58
C SER A 1222 7.84 -18.61 25.70
N LEU A 1223 8.47 -17.57 26.30
CA LEU A 1223 8.62 -16.35 25.49
C LEU A 1223 10.04 -16.26 24.96
N TYR A 1224 10.07 -15.85 23.71
CA TYR A 1224 11.39 -15.55 23.10
C TYR A 1224 11.56 -14.04 22.92
N SER A 1225 12.77 -13.65 23.25
CA SER A 1225 13.02 -12.21 23.01
C SER A 1225 14.40 -12.01 22.37
N CYS A 1226 14.39 -11.02 21.55
CA CYS A 1226 15.68 -10.66 20.94
C CYS A 1226 15.80 -9.13 20.93
N ILE A 1227 17.04 -8.73 21.43
CA ILE A 1227 17.30 -7.28 21.46
C ILE A 1227 18.44 -6.97 20.47
N GLY A 1228 18.08 -6.01 19.67
CA GLY A 1228 19.12 -5.52 18.74
C GLY A 1228 19.59 -4.12 19.13
N VAL A 1229 20.96 -4.01 19.16
CA VAL A 1229 21.50 -2.68 19.52
C VAL A 1229 22.49 -2.25 18.42
N ALA A 1230 22.26 -0.98 18.02
CA ALA A 1230 23.20 -0.43 17.01
C ALA A 1230 24.02 0.68 17.66
N GLY A 1231 25.34 0.73 17.42
CA GLY A 1231 26.23 1.79 17.97
C GLY A 1231 27.67 1.56 17.51
N ALA A 1232 28.61 2.60 17.86
CA ALA A 1232 30.01 2.69 17.40
C ALA A 1232 30.88 1.63 18.09
N GLN A 1233 30.47 1.06 19.32
CA GLN A 1233 31.31 0.09 20.05
C GLN A 1233 30.51 -1.19 20.31
N ALA A 1234 30.84 -2.37 19.68
CA ALA A 1234 30.32 -3.72 20.05
C ALA A 1234 30.44 -3.96 21.54
N GLY A 1235 29.82 -3.13 22.46
CA GLY A 1235 29.73 -3.36 23.93
C GLY A 1235 30.36 -4.70 24.33
N GLU A 1236 31.69 -4.84 24.77
CA GLU A 1236 32.14 -5.67 25.91
C GLU A 1236 30.96 -6.21 26.73
N GLU A 1237 30.29 -7.23 26.24
CA GLU A 1237 29.46 -8.17 27.04
C GLU A 1237 29.27 -7.68 28.48
N ILE A 1238 28.51 -6.68 28.82
CA ILE A 1238 28.03 -6.41 30.19
C ILE A 1238 27.72 -7.73 30.91
N THR A 1239 28.72 -8.62 31.27
CA THR A 1239 28.58 -9.63 32.33
C THR A 1239 28.19 -8.98 33.65
N SER A 1240 26.93 -8.71 33.90
CA SER A 1240 26.34 -8.60 35.24
C SER A 1240 27.19 -9.32 36.30
N GLU A 1241 28.23 -8.71 36.86
CA GLU A 1241 28.81 -8.82 38.23
C GLU A 1241 27.76 -9.24 39.26
N ASP A 1242 27.61 -10.63 39.41
CA ASP A 1242 27.43 -11.14 40.79
C ASP A 1242 27.85 -12.61 40.84
N GLY A 1243 29.13 -12.98 41.34
CA GLY A 1243 29.70 -13.72 42.50
C GLY A 1243 29.69 -15.23 42.24
N SER A 1244 30.87 -15.90 41.93
CA SER A 1244 31.81 -16.85 42.57
C SER A 1244 31.71 -18.22 41.88
N GLY A 1245 32.83 -18.65 41.15
CA GLY A 1245 33.65 -19.85 41.44
C GLY A 1245 34.14 -20.48 40.12
N GLU A 1246 35.46 -20.29 39.76
CA GLU A 1246 36.71 -21.06 39.55
C GLU A 1246 36.58 -21.97 38.33
N GLY A 1247 37.23 -21.64 37.17
CA GLY A 1247 38.45 -22.03 36.41
C GLY A 1247 38.19 -23.27 35.55
N PHE A 1248 38.06 -23.07 34.16
CA PHE A 1248 38.96 -23.74 33.19
C PHE A 1248 39.02 -22.91 31.90
N PRO A 1249 40.31 -22.61 31.32
CA PRO A 1249 40.95 -21.81 30.26
C PRO A 1249 40.76 -22.44 28.88
N GLY A 1250 40.19 -21.59 27.88
CA GLY A 1250 40.77 -21.11 26.59
C GLY A 1250 40.70 -22.19 25.51
N VAL A 1251 39.58 -22.09 24.70
CA VAL A 1251 39.80 -22.50 23.29
C VAL A 1251 39.03 -21.54 22.38
N LEU A 1252 39.74 -20.44 21.99
CA LEU A 1252 39.59 -19.87 20.63
C LEU A 1252 39.13 -20.95 19.63
N PRO A 1253 37.80 -20.70 18.95
CA PRO A 1253 37.97 -21.08 17.54
C PRO A 1253 37.40 -20.02 16.59
N VAL A 1254 38.27 -19.27 15.78
CA VAL A 1254 38.46 -19.20 14.31
C VAL A 1254 37.41 -20.07 13.59
N GLY A 1255 36.35 -19.34 12.97
CA GLY A 1255 35.89 -19.63 11.58
C GLY A 1255 34.58 -20.42 11.60
N ARG A 1256 33.40 -19.69 11.26
CA ARG A 1256 32.46 -20.24 10.25
C ARG A 1256 31.06 -20.35 10.88
N GLY A 1257 30.14 -19.38 10.49
CA GLY A 1257 28.96 -19.72 9.66
C GLY A 1257 27.65 -19.48 10.41
N LEU A 1258 26.98 -18.32 10.07
CA LEU A 1258 25.83 -18.17 9.14
C LEU A 1258 24.51 -18.39 9.88
N SER A 1259 23.76 -17.29 10.10
CA SER A 1259 22.58 -17.04 9.22
C SER A 1259 21.30 -16.95 10.05
N THR A 1260 20.70 -15.72 10.01
CA THR A 1260 19.57 -14.79 10.13
C THR A 1260 18.61 -14.96 8.92
N MET A 1261 17.02 -15.22 9.21
CA MET A 1261 15.88 -14.83 8.35
C MET A 1261 14.80 -14.17 9.22
N THR A 1262 13.91 -13.10 8.55
CA THR A 1262 12.82 -12.36 7.88
C THR A 1262 11.60 -12.28 8.80
N ARG A 1263 11.13 -10.95 9.26
CA ARG A 1263 9.84 -10.40 9.69
C ARG A 1263 8.73 -10.68 8.66
N PRO A 1264 7.53 -10.99 9.10
CA PRO A 1264 6.19 -11.22 8.53
C PRO A 1264 5.59 -9.93 7.95
N THR A 1265 5.74 -9.69 6.55
CA THR A 1265 4.99 -8.92 5.54
C THR A 1265 3.69 -8.35 6.11
N THR A 1266 3.72 -7.12 6.83
CA THR A 1266 2.68 -6.13 6.44
C THR A 1266 2.93 -5.62 5.02
#